data_AF-I9KE66-F1
#
_entry.id   AF-I9KE66-F1
#
_cell.length_a   1.000
_cell.length_b   1.000
_cell.length_c   1.000
_cell.angle_alpha   90.00
_cell.angle_beta   90.00
_cell.angle_gamma   90.00
#
_symmetry.space_group_name_H-M   'P 1'
#
loop_
_entity.id
_entity.type
_entity.pdbx_description
1 polymer ?
#
loop_
_entity_poly.entity_id
_entity_poly.type
_entity_poly.pdbx_seq_one_letter_code
_entity_poly.pdbx_strand_id
1 'polypeptide(L)'
;MGRHSDFGDAVTGGHGGHGRDRPGHDGHGHGGHGHGGHGHGGHGHGGHGHGEGGPAAVPGQMDDPGGGAAGRGGGDAGGGDAAAGDAAAGSDRATVRLDGRSGGVDQVRRLAVRMLAGTRWEPAVDDVRLVLSELTTNALLHGAAPIEVRILTGGASLRVEVSDSSQTMPLRPPAGGDGLTGRGMTLVAASATRWGVQPVAAGKIVWAEFAGDGDVAGESRPDAPDTGGRTPPGRARAGGAARRVPARRPDTVGGVGATGSPAGSTDAGGSADNGGAQTVGIRGMSGLRGVGTIILSASGQPTSSPGHLVRLGDVPTDLLLAAKHHVDGLVREFALAASGAASGASAAVPERLAELLGTVTTRFTGPRQAIKRQALAASSAGRPRTPLELVLPLSTATDAEQYLAALEEIEDYARAARLLTVESPPQHVAFRRWYIGSLVEQLRAAERGEGTVTTRSFEQYLLDTLDVVVAAQRIAERSARLQRVTAALARATTPEQVAAAVVSQGAKALGASGGVLMVPQGSGRLAIPGAVGYGESMIAALRAERLDDRLPAMDALRSGEPVWLESRRERDARYPDLAELEPTAVSMCVLPLFVGDRTLGALRFSFDHSRLFDDDERTFVQALATQTALALERARLFTVEREARERTALFAAATDLFTSTLDTRRILEHLVALLVPWHAGRAAACRFDEEGGVEIVAVTDRADPPPTVPAQDPSVVPVHASSAVPARGPSTDPLRGWRGSRAVPDSGGMTQALRTGRPVRSPDGTRLALPMVLGGRPVAAVGLVAAEGHAYEDDEQRVVAELVDRATVAIGNARQYEQERRTAVTLQRSLLPQRLPEIPGLAFAWRYLPGSAGALVGGDWYDVLPLDDGRIALVIGDVMGHGIHAAAAMGQLRAAVRAHAVAQTSPAVVLTLLDAAANRLEQGRIATAAFALLDPDDGRLVLASAGHLPPLLIPPKAPARYLLVEPGPPLSAGLPDYPETELQVEPGSTLLFFTDGLVEDRGRPVDEGMELLRAGAAAQGTPEEVCDRALAALGRDADHEDDTALLAVRLG
;
A
#
# COMPACT_ATOMS: atom_id res chain seq x y z
N MET A 1 61.51 -44.11 12.15
CA MET A 1 61.34 -43.56 13.50
C MET A 1 59.84 -43.27 13.65
N GLY A 2 59.05 -43.78 14.61
CA GLY A 2 59.24 -44.68 15.75
C GLY A 2 58.30 -44.25 16.91
N ARG A 3 57.60 -45.10 17.68
CA ARG A 3 57.64 -46.56 17.89
C ARG A 3 56.22 -47.15 18.09
N HIS A 4 56.15 -48.46 18.39
CA HIS A 4 55.18 -49.16 19.26
C HIS A 4 54.91 -48.42 20.60
N SER A 5 53.93 -48.77 21.46
CA SER A 5 53.31 -50.10 21.70
C SER A 5 51.89 -50.08 22.32
N ASP A 6 51.33 -51.29 22.45
CA ASP A 6 50.01 -51.73 22.88
C ASP A 6 49.66 -51.60 24.38
N PHE A 7 48.35 -51.63 24.68
CA PHE A 7 47.63 -52.25 25.83
C PHE A 7 46.11 -52.11 25.52
N GLY A 8 45.16 -53.03 25.80
CA GLY A 8 45.14 -54.24 26.64
C GLY A 8 44.45 -53.97 28.00
N ASP A 9 43.41 -54.67 28.47
CA ASP A 9 42.58 -55.76 27.89
C ASP A 9 41.21 -55.84 28.64
N ALA A 10 40.31 -56.79 28.33
CA ALA A 10 38.94 -56.88 28.86
C ALA A 10 38.76 -57.74 30.14
N VAL A 11 37.67 -57.48 30.90
CA VAL A 11 37.17 -58.33 32.01
C VAL A 11 35.62 -58.40 31.98
N THR A 12 35.02 -59.49 32.48
CA THR A 12 33.62 -59.89 32.24
C THR A 12 32.80 -60.18 33.52
N GLY A 13 31.46 -60.16 33.39
CA GLY A 13 30.50 -60.79 34.32
C GLY A 13 29.83 -59.88 35.36
N GLY A 14 28.61 -60.16 35.84
CA GLY A 14 27.65 -61.18 35.38
C GLY A 14 26.53 -61.50 36.39
N HIS A 15 25.26 -61.55 35.92
CA HIS A 15 24.02 -61.94 36.65
C HIS A 15 23.62 -61.05 37.85
N GLY A 16 22.37 -61.00 38.30
CA GLY A 16 21.10 -61.54 37.77
C GLY A 16 19.97 -61.50 38.82
N GLY A 17 18.69 -61.55 38.41
CA GLY A 17 17.55 -61.65 39.35
C GLY A 17 16.20 -61.15 38.80
N HIS A 18 15.17 -61.99 38.89
CA HIS A 18 13.76 -61.63 38.59
C HIS A 18 12.94 -61.50 39.87
N GLY A 19 11.91 -60.66 39.84
CA GLY A 19 10.83 -60.63 40.84
C GLY A 19 9.60 -59.87 40.32
N ARG A 20 8.42 -60.48 40.45
CA ARG A 20 7.10 -59.86 40.31
C ARG A 20 6.32 -60.16 41.60
N ASP A 21 5.47 -59.23 42.05
CA ASP A 21 4.02 -59.45 42.17
C ASP A 21 3.28 -58.21 42.74
N ARG A 22 1.94 -58.31 42.84
CA ARG A 22 0.95 -57.30 43.32
C ARG A 22 0.33 -57.82 44.66
N PRO A 23 -0.85 -57.37 45.19
CA PRO A 23 -1.73 -56.21 44.93
C PRO A 23 -2.23 -55.45 46.21
N GLY A 24 -3.10 -54.42 46.08
CA GLY A 24 -3.83 -53.83 47.23
C GLY A 24 -4.73 -52.60 46.93
N HIS A 25 -5.87 -52.49 47.63
CA HIS A 25 -6.96 -51.47 47.56
C HIS A 25 -6.65 -50.18 48.37
N ASP A 26 -7.38 -49.04 48.36
CA ASP A 26 -8.58 -48.48 47.65
C ASP A 26 -8.52 -46.91 47.75
N GLY A 27 -9.47 -46.03 47.36
CA GLY A 27 -10.83 -46.10 46.78
C GLY A 27 -11.57 -44.73 46.87
N HIS A 28 -12.87 -44.68 46.50
CA HIS A 28 -13.79 -43.48 46.42
C HIS A 28 -13.45 -42.37 45.40
N GLY A 29 -14.40 -41.71 44.70
CA GLY A 29 -15.84 -42.00 44.50
C GLY A 29 -16.65 -40.87 43.79
N HIS A 30 -17.52 -41.24 42.81
CA HIS A 30 -18.52 -40.43 42.05
C HIS A 30 -18.03 -39.27 41.15
N GLY A 31 -18.69 -38.86 40.05
CA GLY A 31 -19.88 -39.35 39.29
C GLY A 31 -20.34 -38.28 38.28
N GLY A 32 -21.04 -38.52 37.14
CA GLY A 32 -21.67 -39.74 36.58
C GLY A 32 -21.84 -39.71 35.03
N HIS A 33 -22.89 -40.33 34.47
CA HIS A 33 -22.93 -40.87 33.08
C HIS A 33 -23.99 -40.31 32.09
N GLY A 34 -23.75 -40.56 30.79
CA GLY A 34 -24.71 -40.76 29.69
C GLY A 34 -23.96 -40.95 28.36
N HIS A 35 -23.86 -42.12 27.69
CA HIS A 35 -24.89 -42.91 26.97
C HIS A 35 -25.80 -42.07 26.05
N GLY A 36 -25.99 -42.40 24.76
CA GLY A 36 -25.40 -43.45 23.92
C GLY A 36 -26.24 -43.71 22.65
N GLY A 37 -25.74 -44.44 21.64
CA GLY A 37 -26.56 -44.85 20.48
C GLY A 37 -25.80 -45.37 19.25
N HIS A 38 -26.09 -46.62 18.84
CA HIS A 38 -25.81 -47.14 17.50
C HIS A 38 -27.10 -47.11 16.65
N GLY A 39 -26.96 -47.01 15.33
CA GLY A 39 -28.06 -47.19 14.37
C GLY A 39 -27.51 -47.74 13.04
N HIS A 40 -28.21 -48.68 12.40
CA HIS A 40 -27.67 -49.47 11.29
C HIS A 40 -28.78 -49.85 10.29
N GLY A 41 -28.57 -49.60 9.00
CA GLY A 41 -29.32 -50.19 7.89
C GLY A 41 -30.60 -49.47 7.41
N GLY A 42 -30.95 -49.68 6.14
CA GLY A 42 -32.20 -49.22 5.52
C GLY A 42 -32.07 -48.86 4.02
N HIS A 43 -32.49 -49.74 3.12
CA HIS A 43 -32.63 -49.45 1.68
C HIS A 43 -33.99 -48.80 1.35
N GLY A 44 -34.06 -48.02 0.28
CA GLY A 44 -35.29 -47.54 -0.35
C GLY A 44 -35.05 -47.09 -1.80
N HIS A 45 -35.96 -47.41 -2.72
CA HIS A 45 -35.83 -47.19 -4.17
C HIS A 45 -36.95 -46.26 -4.71
N GLY A 46 -36.71 -45.60 -5.85
CA GLY A 46 -37.68 -44.79 -6.59
C GLY A 46 -37.56 -43.27 -6.32
N GLY A 47 -37.73 -42.39 -7.30
CA GLY A 47 -38.03 -42.59 -8.72
C GLY A 47 -37.81 -41.30 -9.53
N HIS A 48 -37.96 -41.35 -10.86
CA HIS A 48 -37.61 -40.24 -11.77
C HIS A 48 -38.46 -38.96 -11.59
N GLY A 49 -37.84 -37.82 -11.91
CA GLY A 49 -38.52 -36.57 -12.22
C GLY A 49 -37.56 -35.57 -12.88
N HIS A 50 -37.63 -35.43 -14.20
CA HIS A 50 -36.94 -34.32 -14.89
C HIS A 50 -37.68 -33.01 -14.63
N GLY A 51 -36.93 -31.92 -14.46
CA GLY A 51 -37.46 -30.56 -14.37
C GLY A 51 -36.37 -29.55 -14.71
N GLU A 52 -36.61 -28.72 -15.73
CA GLU A 52 -35.70 -27.65 -16.13
C GLU A 52 -35.69 -26.53 -15.08
N GLY A 53 -34.53 -25.93 -14.83
CA GLY A 53 -34.37 -24.88 -13.81
C GLY A 53 -33.10 -24.07 -14.03
N GLY A 54 -33.16 -23.09 -14.94
CA GLY A 54 -32.05 -22.17 -15.17
C GLY A 54 -31.78 -21.23 -13.98
N PRO A 55 -30.52 -20.84 -13.71
CA PRO A 55 -30.19 -19.88 -12.67
C PRO A 55 -30.69 -18.47 -13.04
N ALA A 56 -31.20 -17.73 -12.06
CA ALA A 56 -31.76 -16.40 -12.26
C ALA A 56 -30.67 -15.31 -12.41
N ALA A 57 -30.93 -14.31 -13.26
CA ALA A 57 -30.28 -12.99 -13.21
C ALA A 57 -30.75 -12.21 -11.95
N VAL A 58 -30.29 -11.01 -11.56
CA VAL A 58 -30.04 -9.73 -12.26
C VAL A 58 -29.30 -8.80 -11.23
N PRO A 59 -28.47 -7.77 -11.56
CA PRO A 59 -27.54 -7.55 -12.68
C PRO A 59 -26.13 -7.01 -12.26
N GLY A 60 -25.20 -6.99 -13.21
CA GLY A 60 -24.63 -5.73 -13.74
C GLY A 60 -23.56 -4.93 -12.98
N GLN A 61 -22.31 -5.09 -13.42
CA GLN A 61 -21.52 -3.93 -13.87
C GLN A 61 -20.73 -4.34 -15.13
N MET A 62 -20.62 -3.45 -16.12
CA MET A 62 -20.07 -3.77 -17.45
C MET A 62 -18.56 -3.50 -17.55
N ASP A 63 -17.91 -4.24 -18.44
CA ASP A 63 -16.50 -4.13 -18.80
C ASP A 63 -16.13 -2.80 -19.48
N ASP A 64 -14.85 -2.43 -19.39
CA ASP A 64 -14.20 -1.47 -20.29
C ASP A 64 -12.76 -1.93 -20.60
N PRO A 65 -12.52 -2.61 -21.75
CA PRO A 65 -11.19 -3.07 -22.16
C PRO A 65 -10.45 -1.96 -22.94
N GLY A 66 -9.48 -1.31 -22.28
CA GLY A 66 -8.75 -0.18 -22.87
C GLY A 66 -7.87 -0.53 -24.07
N GLY A 67 -7.90 0.32 -25.10
CA GLY A 67 -6.98 0.26 -26.24
C GLY A 67 -7.15 1.43 -27.23
N GLY A 68 -6.04 1.87 -27.85
CA GLY A 68 -6.04 2.88 -28.92
C GLY A 68 -5.26 4.16 -28.61
N ALA A 69 -4.51 4.67 -29.58
CA ALA A 69 -3.68 5.85 -29.45
C ALA A 69 -3.77 6.78 -30.68
N ALA A 70 -3.43 8.05 -30.47
CA ALA A 70 -3.25 9.13 -31.46
C ALA A 70 -4.50 9.67 -32.20
N GLY A 71 -4.54 10.99 -32.40
CA GLY A 71 -5.57 11.68 -33.21
C GLY A 71 -5.63 13.19 -32.91
N ARG A 72 -5.28 14.05 -33.86
CA ARG A 72 -5.20 15.51 -33.67
C ARG A 72 -6.53 16.25 -33.95
N GLY A 73 -6.89 17.20 -33.08
CA GLY A 73 -7.22 18.58 -33.52
C GLY A 73 -8.65 19.11 -33.35
N GLY A 74 -8.75 20.38 -32.87
CA GLY A 74 -9.70 21.36 -33.43
C GLY A 74 -10.76 22.03 -32.52
N GLY A 75 -10.38 23.10 -31.78
CA GLY A 75 -11.28 24.17 -31.29
C GLY A 75 -12.25 23.83 -30.13
N ASP A 76 -12.85 24.79 -29.42
CA ASP A 76 -12.58 26.24 -29.27
C ASP A 76 -13.25 26.75 -27.95
N ALA A 77 -13.16 28.06 -27.65
CA ALA A 77 -13.92 28.83 -26.65
C ALA A 77 -13.44 28.82 -25.17
N GLY A 78 -12.44 29.66 -24.90
CA GLY A 78 -12.71 30.92 -24.18
C GLY A 78 -12.77 30.93 -22.64
N GLY A 79 -11.62 31.16 -22.00
CA GLY A 79 -11.52 31.63 -20.61
C GLY A 79 -10.24 32.46 -20.42
N GLY A 80 -10.35 33.78 -20.40
CA GLY A 80 -9.19 34.69 -20.45
C GLY A 80 -8.52 34.89 -19.09
N ASP A 81 -7.25 34.49 -18.96
CA ASP A 81 -6.43 34.72 -17.77
C ASP A 81 -5.78 36.11 -17.79
N ALA A 82 -5.92 36.86 -16.70
CA ALA A 82 -5.66 38.30 -16.64
C ALA A 82 -4.27 38.63 -16.06
N ALA A 83 -3.22 38.19 -16.77
CA ALA A 83 -1.84 38.69 -16.67
C ALA A 83 -1.35 39.12 -15.27
N ALA A 84 -1.27 38.17 -14.32
CA ALA A 84 -0.62 38.41 -13.03
C ALA A 84 0.86 38.76 -13.23
N GLY A 85 1.31 39.89 -12.66
CA GLY A 85 2.69 40.37 -12.77
C GLY A 85 3.66 39.55 -11.90
N ASP A 86 4.13 38.42 -12.43
CA ASP A 86 5.05 37.53 -11.72
C ASP A 86 6.51 37.97 -11.90
N ALA A 87 7.14 38.41 -10.81
CA ALA A 87 8.54 38.81 -10.75
C ALA A 87 9.29 37.91 -9.75
N ALA A 88 10.41 37.34 -10.19
CA ALA A 88 11.27 36.53 -9.34
C ALA A 88 12.01 37.39 -8.29
N ALA A 89 12.44 36.77 -7.19
CA ALA A 89 13.28 37.43 -6.20
C ALA A 89 14.57 37.95 -6.86
N GLY A 90 14.95 39.19 -6.57
CA GLY A 90 16.09 39.86 -7.22
C GLY A 90 15.82 40.47 -8.60
N SER A 91 14.56 40.51 -9.08
CA SER A 91 14.23 41.24 -10.31
C SER A 91 14.50 42.75 -10.17
N ASP A 92 15.06 43.38 -11.22
CA ASP A 92 15.33 44.84 -11.27
C ASP A 92 14.07 45.71 -11.42
N ARG A 93 12.94 45.10 -11.79
CA ARG A 93 11.64 45.76 -11.97
C ARG A 93 10.48 44.78 -11.79
N ALA A 94 9.41 45.24 -11.15
CA ALA A 94 8.09 44.61 -11.16
C ALA A 94 6.99 45.61 -11.54
N THR A 95 5.84 45.11 -11.98
CA THR A 95 4.69 45.93 -12.40
C THR A 95 3.40 45.12 -12.23
N VAL A 96 2.37 45.72 -11.62
CA VAL A 96 1.05 45.10 -11.40
C VAL A 96 -0.07 46.11 -11.65
N ARG A 97 -1.19 45.65 -12.21
CA ARG A 97 -2.39 46.47 -12.47
C ARG A 97 -3.52 46.07 -11.52
N LEU A 98 -4.31 47.04 -11.10
CA LEU A 98 -5.30 46.90 -10.03
C LEU A 98 -6.69 47.35 -10.50
N ASP A 99 -7.59 46.39 -10.66
CA ASP A 99 -8.94 46.60 -11.21
C ASP A 99 -9.97 47.00 -10.12
N GLY A 100 -9.55 47.75 -9.10
CA GLY A 100 -10.41 48.33 -8.07
C GLY A 100 -11.01 47.35 -7.03
N ARG A 101 -10.63 46.06 -7.04
CA ARG A 101 -11.16 45.05 -6.11
C ARG A 101 -10.41 45.01 -4.76
N SER A 102 -11.11 44.53 -3.73
CA SER A 102 -10.65 44.33 -2.35
C SER A 102 -9.57 43.23 -2.23
N GLY A 103 -8.35 43.58 -2.62
CA GLY A 103 -7.16 42.71 -2.56
C GLY A 103 -5.88 43.32 -3.15
N GLY A 104 -6.00 44.39 -3.96
CA GLY A 104 -4.85 44.97 -4.68
C GLY A 104 -3.69 45.44 -3.79
N VAL A 105 -3.96 46.02 -2.62
CA VAL A 105 -2.93 46.45 -1.66
C VAL A 105 -2.11 45.25 -1.13
N ASP A 106 -2.78 44.14 -0.82
CA ASP A 106 -2.17 42.92 -0.32
C ASP A 106 -1.36 42.18 -1.41
N GLN A 107 -1.84 42.21 -2.66
CA GLN A 107 -1.08 41.78 -3.84
C GLN A 107 0.22 42.58 -4.00
N VAL A 108 0.15 43.92 -3.88
CA VAL A 108 1.33 44.80 -3.93
C VAL A 108 2.29 44.53 -2.76
N ARG A 109 1.80 44.36 -1.52
CA ARG A 109 2.65 44.02 -0.35
C ARG A 109 3.36 42.69 -0.53
N ARG A 110 2.70 41.65 -1.08
CA ARG A 110 3.35 40.36 -1.40
C ARG A 110 4.40 40.48 -2.50
N LEU A 111 4.11 41.27 -3.55
CA LEU A 111 5.05 41.51 -4.64
C LEU A 111 6.33 42.19 -4.13
N ALA A 112 6.19 43.21 -3.27
CA ALA A 112 7.33 43.88 -2.63
C ALA A 112 8.19 42.93 -1.79
N VAL A 113 7.59 42.13 -0.89
CA VAL A 113 8.33 41.14 -0.09
C VAL A 113 9.08 40.15 -0.99
N ARG A 114 8.40 39.57 -1.99
CA ARG A 114 8.98 38.54 -2.86
C ARG A 114 10.11 39.08 -3.74
N MET A 115 9.97 40.28 -4.28
CA MET A 115 10.95 40.90 -5.16
C MET A 115 12.24 41.28 -4.43
N LEU A 116 12.13 41.71 -3.17
CA LEU A 116 13.22 42.33 -2.40
C LEU A 116 13.92 41.38 -1.42
N ALA A 117 13.31 40.24 -1.06
CA ALA A 117 13.94 39.22 -0.23
C ALA A 117 15.22 38.66 -0.89
N GLY A 118 16.29 38.50 -0.10
CA GLY A 118 17.61 38.08 -0.58
C GLY A 118 18.39 39.16 -1.35
N THR A 119 17.93 40.42 -1.33
CA THR A 119 18.58 41.53 -2.04
C THR A 119 19.15 42.58 -1.07
N ARG A 120 20.04 43.45 -1.56
CA ARG A 120 20.52 44.63 -0.79
C ARG A 120 19.42 45.58 -0.30
N TRP A 121 18.20 45.43 -0.81
CA TRP A 121 17.03 46.25 -0.47
C TRP A 121 16.16 45.61 0.64
N GLU A 122 16.49 44.41 1.10
CA GLU A 122 15.73 43.68 2.13
C GLU A 122 15.50 44.47 3.44
N PRO A 123 16.48 45.24 3.97
CA PRO A 123 16.25 46.07 5.17
C PRO A 123 15.16 47.14 5.00
N ALA A 124 14.94 47.64 3.78
CA ALA A 124 13.94 48.66 3.48
C ALA A 124 12.54 48.08 3.19
N VAL A 125 12.36 46.75 3.24
CA VAL A 125 11.12 46.06 2.83
C VAL A 125 9.89 46.57 3.57
N ASP A 126 9.97 46.81 4.88
CA ASP A 126 8.79 47.21 5.64
C ASP A 126 8.39 48.67 5.45
N ASP A 127 9.35 49.59 5.29
CA ASP A 127 9.07 50.97 4.87
C ASP A 127 8.52 51.04 3.44
N VAL A 128 9.09 50.24 2.52
CA VAL A 128 8.60 50.10 1.16
C VAL A 128 7.18 49.52 1.13
N ARG A 129 6.88 48.50 1.96
CA ARG A 129 5.52 47.94 2.12
C ARG A 129 4.55 48.97 2.70
N LEU A 130 4.97 49.77 3.68
CA LEU A 130 4.14 50.82 4.29
C LEU A 130 3.79 51.89 3.25
N VAL A 131 4.80 52.45 2.57
CA VAL A 131 4.61 53.49 1.55
C VAL A 131 3.81 52.97 0.36
N LEU A 132 4.07 51.74 -0.12
CA LEU A 132 3.23 51.12 -1.15
C LEU A 132 1.79 50.93 -0.68
N SER A 133 1.56 50.59 0.59
CA SER A 133 0.21 50.42 1.12
C SER A 133 -0.54 51.76 1.15
N GLU A 134 0.11 52.82 1.65
CA GLU A 134 -0.44 54.17 1.67
C GLU A 134 -0.71 54.69 0.24
N LEU A 135 0.27 54.63 -0.66
CA LEU A 135 0.11 55.14 -2.03
C LEU A 135 -0.95 54.35 -2.82
N THR A 136 -0.98 53.01 -2.71
CA THR A 136 -1.98 52.18 -3.38
C THR A 136 -3.39 52.42 -2.81
N THR A 137 -3.51 52.59 -1.49
CA THR A 137 -4.80 52.90 -0.85
C THR A 137 -5.32 54.28 -1.25
N ASN A 138 -4.44 55.30 -1.31
CA ASN A 138 -4.82 56.63 -1.80
C ASN A 138 -5.24 56.60 -3.28
N ALA A 139 -4.56 55.81 -4.13
CA ALA A 139 -4.96 55.64 -5.53
C ALA A 139 -6.31 54.91 -5.68
N LEU A 140 -6.59 53.90 -4.85
CA LEU A 140 -7.88 53.17 -4.85
C LEU A 140 -9.05 54.01 -4.30
N LEU A 141 -8.79 54.93 -3.36
CA LEU A 141 -9.83 55.79 -2.76
C LEU A 141 -10.06 57.12 -3.51
N HIS A 142 -9.04 57.67 -4.19
CA HIS A 142 -9.04 59.03 -4.73
C HIS A 142 -8.47 59.15 -6.16
N GLY A 143 -7.96 58.05 -6.73
CA GLY A 143 -7.54 57.97 -8.12
C GLY A 143 -8.66 57.51 -9.06
N ALA A 144 -8.32 57.28 -10.32
CA ALA A 144 -9.21 56.68 -11.31
C ALA A 144 -8.52 55.53 -12.06
N ALA A 145 -9.30 54.54 -12.49
CA ALA A 145 -8.79 53.36 -13.18
C ALA A 145 -8.33 53.68 -14.62
N PRO A 146 -7.38 52.91 -15.20
CA PRO A 146 -6.62 51.82 -14.57
C PRO A 146 -5.58 52.34 -13.58
N ILE A 147 -5.37 51.59 -12.50
CA ILE A 147 -4.29 51.84 -11.53
C ILE A 147 -3.15 50.85 -11.83
N GLU A 148 -1.92 51.35 -11.97
CA GLU A 148 -0.71 50.54 -12.16
C GLU A 148 0.31 50.87 -11.08
N VAL A 149 0.88 49.84 -10.44
CA VAL A 149 1.91 49.95 -9.40
C VAL A 149 3.20 49.32 -9.92
N ARG A 150 4.32 50.02 -9.75
CA ARG A 150 5.64 49.66 -10.28
C ARG A 150 6.68 49.74 -9.16
N ILE A 151 7.62 48.81 -9.16
CA ILE A 151 8.78 48.77 -8.26
C ILE A 151 10.03 48.65 -9.14
N LEU A 152 11.06 49.44 -8.84
CA LEU A 152 12.30 49.55 -9.62
C LEU A 152 13.49 49.52 -8.66
N THR A 153 14.46 48.63 -8.92
CA THR A 153 15.56 48.28 -7.97
C THR A 153 16.95 48.29 -8.60
N GLY A 154 17.05 48.26 -9.93
CA GLY A 154 18.31 48.30 -10.70
C GLY A 154 19.02 49.65 -10.77
N GLY A 155 18.69 50.58 -9.86
CA GLY A 155 19.29 51.93 -9.77
C GLY A 155 20.22 52.10 -8.56
N ALA A 156 20.61 53.34 -8.27
CA ALA A 156 21.27 53.69 -7.00
C ALA A 156 20.27 53.88 -5.84
N SER A 157 18.99 54.12 -6.16
CA SER A 157 17.85 54.12 -5.23
C SER A 157 16.84 53.03 -5.63
N LEU A 158 16.08 52.54 -4.66
CA LEU A 158 14.85 51.80 -4.91
C LEU A 158 13.73 52.82 -5.12
N ARG A 159 12.94 52.65 -6.18
CA ARG A 159 11.82 53.54 -6.53
C ARG A 159 10.52 52.76 -6.64
N VAL A 160 9.48 53.28 -6.00
CA VAL A 160 8.10 52.81 -6.15
C VAL A 160 7.25 53.88 -6.82
N GLU A 161 6.37 53.47 -7.71
CA GLU A 161 5.48 54.35 -8.46
C GLU A 161 4.05 53.78 -8.44
N VAL A 162 3.07 54.64 -8.21
CA VAL A 162 1.64 54.33 -8.34
C VAL A 162 1.05 55.35 -9.30
N SER A 163 0.55 54.87 -10.44
CA SER A 163 -0.09 55.70 -11.45
C SER A 163 -1.59 55.44 -11.53
N ASP A 164 -2.36 56.51 -11.69
CA ASP A 164 -3.82 56.47 -11.84
C ASP A 164 -4.28 57.55 -12.85
N SER A 165 -5.46 57.41 -13.44
CA SER A 165 -5.92 58.26 -14.54
C SER A 165 -6.50 59.63 -14.11
N SER A 166 -6.59 59.92 -12.80
CA SER A 166 -7.12 61.19 -12.31
C SER A 166 -6.07 62.30 -12.29
N GLN A 167 -6.39 63.44 -12.89
CA GLN A 167 -5.54 64.65 -12.90
C GLN A 167 -5.57 65.44 -11.57
N THR A 168 -6.36 65.00 -10.57
CA THR A 168 -6.44 65.68 -9.26
C THR A 168 -5.13 65.53 -8.47
N MET A 169 -4.50 66.66 -8.13
CA MET A 169 -3.28 66.69 -7.32
C MET A 169 -3.55 66.31 -5.85
N PRO A 170 -2.68 65.52 -5.19
CA PRO A 170 -2.77 65.25 -3.76
C PRO A 170 -2.61 66.52 -2.91
N LEU A 171 -3.63 66.86 -2.12
CA LEU A 171 -3.59 67.98 -1.19
C LEU A 171 -2.75 67.64 0.05
N ARG A 172 -1.75 68.46 0.37
CA ARG A 172 -1.16 68.48 1.73
C ARG A 172 -2.12 69.23 2.67
N PRO A 173 -2.53 68.66 3.82
CA PRO A 173 -3.33 69.40 4.78
C PRO A 173 -2.48 70.48 5.48
N PRO A 174 -3.05 71.65 5.83
CA PRO A 174 -2.42 72.58 6.76
C PRO A 174 -2.35 71.95 8.16
N ALA A 175 -1.33 72.32 8.94
CA ALA A 175 -1.15 71.79 10.29
C ALA A 175 -2.29 72.21 11.24
N GLY A 176 -2.98 71.23 11.84
CA GLY A 176 -3.96 71.48 12.91
C GLY A 176 -5.41 71.02 12.66
N GLY A 177 -5.73 70.40 11.52
CA GLY A 177 -7.10 69.92 11.23
C GLY A 177 -7.38 68.48 11.68
N ASP A 178 -8.52 68.26 12.36
CA ASP A 178 -8.99 66.93 12.79
C ASP A 178 -9.63 66.07 11.67
N GLY A 179 -9.31 66.39 10.41
CA GLY A 179 -9.70 65.59 9.25
C GLY A 179 -9.05 64.20 9.24
N LEU A 180 -9.80 63.20 8.75
CA LEU A 180 -9.32 61.82 8.61
C LEU A 180 -8.63 61.54 7.27
N THR A 181 -8.82 62.40 6.25
CA THR A 181 -8.13 62.30 4.95
C THR A 181 -6.82 63.11 4.95
N GLY A 182 -5.83 62.66 4.17
CA GLY A 182 -4.55 63.37 3.95
C GLY A 182 -3.37 62.99 4.86
N ARG A 183 -3.56 62.15 5.90
CA ARG A 183 -2.47 61.74 6.81
C ARG A 183 -1.46 60.77 6.18
N GLY A 184 -1.89 59.94 5.22
CA GLY A 184 -1.02 58.96 4.54
C GLY A 184 0.21 59.57 3.86
N MET A 185 0.04 60.72 3.21
CA MET A 185 1.18 61.44 2.59
C MET A 185 2.17 62.00 3.61
N THR A 186 1.82 62.10 4.89
CA THR A 186 2.77 62.42 5.97
C THR A 186 3.62 61.21 6.34
N LEU A 187 3.07 59.99 6.30
CA LEU A 187 3.84 58.75 6.47
C LEU A 187 4.81 58.55 5.29
N VAL A 188 4.33 58.74 4.06
CA VAL A 188 5.19 58.72 2.86
C VAL A 188 6.32 59.77 2.96
N ALA A 189 6.03 60.97 3.48
CA ALA A 189 7.03 62.00 3.71
C ALA A 189 8.01 61.74 4.88
N ALA A 190 7.70 60.78 5.76
CA ALA A 190 8.55 60.39 6.88
C ALA A 190 9.41 59.15 6.58
N SER A 191 8.89 58.22 5.76
CA SER A 191 9.54 56.93 5.45
C SER A 191 10.35 56.92 4.15
N ALA A 192 10.05 57.77 3.17
CA ALA A 192 10.77 57.82 1.90
C ALA A 192 11.86 58.91 1.90
N THR A 193 13.04 58.60 1.36
CA THR A 193 14.17 59.55 1.21
C THR A 193 13.78 60.73 0.30
N ARG A 194 12.98 60.49 -0.73
CA ARG A 194 12.32 61.52 -1.54
C ARG A 194 11.02 60.99 -2.14
N TRP A 195 10.04 61.86 -2.34
CA TRP A 195 8.79 61.52 -3.04
C TRP A 195 8.30 62.70 -3.87
N GLY A 196 7.43 62.43 -4.84
CA GLY A 196 6.86 63.45 -5.71
C GLY A 196 5.60 62.99 -6.45
N VAL A 197 5.04 63.91 -7.22
CA VAL A 197 3.92 63.67 -8.13
C VAL A 197 4.31 64.17 -9.50
N GLN A 198 4.21 63.31 -10.51
CA GLN A 198 4.50 63.62 -11.90
C GLN A 198 3.21 63.52 -12.73
N PRO A 199 2.66 64.64 -13.24
CA PRO A 199 1.55 64.57 -14.18
C PRO A 199 2.03 63.97 -15.51
N VAL A 200 1.16 63.18 -16.14
CA VAL A 200 1.41 62.51 -17.43
C VAL A 200 0.19 62.64 -18.33
N ALA A 201 0.34 62.46 -19.65
CA ALA A 201 -0.75 62.69 -20.61
C ALA A 201 -2.02 61.83 -20.37
N ALA A 202 -1.89 60.71 -19.63
CA ALA A 202 -2.97 59.79 -19.29
C ALA A 202 -3.40 59.84 -17.80
N GLY A 203 -2.92 60.79 -16.99
CA GLY A 203 -3.21 60.84 -15.54
C GLY A 203 -2.08 61.43 -14.70
N LYS A 204 -1.77 60.79 -13.57
CA LYS A 204 -0.63 61.15 -12.71
C LYS A 204 0.12 59.91 -12.22
N ILE A 205 1.39 60.11 -11.85
CA ILE A 205 2.23 59.12 -11.19
C ILE A 205 2.67 59.72 -9.85
N VAL A 206 2.25 59.11 -8.74
CA VAL A 206 2.80 59.41 -7.40
C VAL A 206 3.93 58.43 -7.13
N TRP A 207 5.10 58.92 -6.76
CA TRP A 207 6.31 58.11 -6.62
C TRP A 207 7.08 58.43 -5.35
N ALA A 208 7.78 57.42 -4.82
CA ALA A 208 8.63 57.51 -3.65
C ALA A 208 9.93 56.71 -3.86
N GLU A 209 11.02 57.15 -3.24
CA GLU A 209 12.33 56.53 -3.35
C GLU A 209 13.04 56.38 -2.02
N PHE A 210 13.87 55.35 -1.94
CA PHE A 210 14.62 54.93 -0.76
C PHE A 210 16.09 54.78 -1.15
N ALA A 211 16.99 55.39 -0.38
CA ALA A 211 18.43 55.21 -0.53
C ALA A 211 18.86 53.79 -0.10
N GLY A 212 19.93 53.28 -0.72
CA GLY A 212 20.60 52.07 -0.24
C GLY A 212 21.68 52.42 0.78
N ASP A 213 22.00 51.50 1.69
CA ASP A 213 23.10 51.69 2.64
C ASP A 213 24.42 51.91 1.87
N GLY A 214 24.94 53.13 2.01
CA GLY A 214 26.04 53.63 1.19
C GLY A 214 26.17 55.16 1.20
N ASP A 215 25.09 55.91 1.42
CA ASP A 215 25.14 57.38 1.42
C ASP A 215 24.21 58.03 2.48
N VAL A 216 24.58 57.90 3.76
CA VAL A 216 24.00 58.68 4.88
C VAL A 216 25.13 59.37 5.65
N ALA A 217 25.87 60.23 4.94
CA ALA A 217 27.00 61.00 5.46
C ALA A 217 26.70 62.50 5.66
N GLY A 218 25.46 62.83 6.06
CA GLY A 218 25.08 64.10 6.70
C GLY A 218 25.09 65.36 5.84
N GLU A 219 23.91 65.82 5.44
CA GLU A 219 23.67 67.23 5.11
C GLU A 219 22.33 67.71 5.71
N SER A 220 22.22 69.02 5.94
CA SER A 220 21.18 69.61 6.81
C SER A 220 19.78 69.60 6.20
N ARG A 221 18.74 69.58 7.07
CA ARG A 221 17.37 69.97 6.70
C ARG A 221 17.37 71.31 5.96
N PRO A 222 16.91 71.39 4.71
CA PRO A 222 16.58 72.67 4.07
C PRO A 222 15.19 73.13 4.53
N ASP A 223 15.03 74.44 4.68
CA ASP A 223 13.72 75.06 4.91
C ASP A 223 12.80 74.99 3.67
N ALA A 224 11.54 75.35 3.86
CA ALA A 224 10.52 75.25 2.82
C ALA A 224 10.84 76.10 1.56
N PRO A 225 10.53 75.60 0.35
CA PRO A 225 10.72 76.36 -0.88
C PRO A 225 9.66 77.46 -1.00
N ASP A 226 10.06 78.70 -0.72
CA ASP A 226 9.43 79.89 -1.30
C ASP A 226 9.79 80.02 -2.80
N THR A 227 9.13 80.94 -3.52
CA THR A 227 9.00 80.89 -4.97
C THR A 227 10.13 81.56 -5.77
N GLY A 228 10.97 80.74 -6.42
CA GLY A 228 11.61 81.03 -7.72
C GLY A 228 13.07 81.54 -7.74
N GLY A 229 13.71 81.49 -8.92
CA GLY A 229 14.86 82.36 -9.25
C GLY A 229 16.27 81.77 -9.51
N ARG A 230 16.46 81.01 -10.60
CA ARG A 230 17.70 80.89 -11.46
C ARG A 230 19.15 80.89 -10.87
N THR A 231 19.95 79.94 -11.41
CA THR A 231 21.42 79.95 -11.71
C THR A 231 22.50 79.62 -10.62
N PRO A 232 23.68 79.03 -10.98
CA PRO A 232 24.69 78.40 -10.07
C PRO A 232 26.16 78.94 -10.24
N PRO A 233 27.30 78.28 -9.84
CA PRO A 233 27.66 77.30 -8.77
C PRO A 233 28.97 77.65 -7.94
N GLY A 234 29.36 76.89 -6.87
CA GLY A 234 30.75 76.96 -6.32
C GLY A 234 31.21 76.21 -5.02
N ARG A 235 31.84 75.02 -5.15
CA ARG A 235 32.93 74.31 -4.37
C ARG A 235 33.23 74.50 -2.82
N ALA A 236 33.13 73.37 -2.07
CA ALA A 236 34.20 72.63 -1.30
C ALA A 236 34.54 72.71 0.24
N ARG A 237 34.59 71.52 0.90
CA ARG A 237 35.51 70.95 1.98
C ARG A 237 35.40 71.20 3.53
N ALA A 238 35.05 70.13 4.29
CA ALA A 238 35.79 69.40 5.39
C ALA A 238 35.85 69.76 6.92
N GLY A 239 35.40 68.82 7.81
CA GLY A 239 36.17 68.23 8.97
C GLY A 239 35.86 68.52 10.50
N GLY A 240 35.82 67.48 11.40
CA GLY A 240 36.41 67.54 12.79
C GLY A 240 35.66 67.17 14.14
N ALA A 241 35.80 65.92 14.64
CA ALA A 241 36.05 65.39 16.03
C ALA A 241 35.49 65.87 17.44
N ALA A 242 34.86 64.91 18.20
CA ALA A 242 35.19 64.35 19.58
C ALA A 242 34.79 64.91 21.02
N ARG A 243 34.31 63.97 21.90
CA ARG A 243 34.60 63.66 23.38
C ARG A 243 33.82 64.18 24.67
N ARG A 244 33.41 63.21 25.54
CA ARG A 244 33.48 63.05 27.07
C ARG A 244 32.51 63.72 28.14
N VAL A 245 31.72 62.89 28.89
CA VAL A 245 31.85 62.40 30.34
C VAL A 245 31.90 63.42 31.55
N PRO A 246 31.37 63.20 32.82
CA PRO A 246 30.25 62.34 33.40
C PRO A 246 29.52 62.78 34.77
N ALA A 247 28.61 61.92 35.32
CA ALA A 247 28.43 61.44 36.74
C ALA A 247 27.60 62.11 37.91
N ARG A 248 27.01 61.22 38.77
CA ARG A 248 26.66 61.24 40.26
C ARG A 248 25.18 61.07 40.77
N ARG A 249 25.07 60.62 42.05
CA ARG A 249 23.93 60.18 42.94
C ARG A 249 23.92 61.04 44.27
N PRO A 250 23.10 60.87 45.37
CA PRO A 250 22.23 59.75 45.85
C PRO A 250 20.87 60.24 46.54
N ASP A 251 20.13 59.70 47.55
CA ASP A 251 19.91 58.40 48.28
C ASP A 251 18.58 58.40 49.15
N THR A 252 18.26 57.31 49.90
CA THR A 252 17.43 57.19 51.18
C THR A 252 15.88 57.44 51.21
N VAL A 253 14.99 56.96 52.14
CA VAL A 253 14.87 55.80 53.11
C VAL A 253 13.42 55.66 53.72
N GLY A 254 12.95 54.42 54.03
CA GLY A 254 11.95 54.03 55.10
C GLY A 254 10.43 54.31 54.94
N GLY A 255 9.45 53.57 55.56
CA GLY A 255 9.44 52.27 56.27
C GLY A 255 8.17 51.97 57.15
N VAL A 256 7.74 50.68 57.28
CA VAL A 256 6.75 50.08 58.24
C VAL A 256 5.24 50.47 58.05
N GLY A 257 4.19 49.63 58.27
CA GLY A 257 4.04 48.17 58.49
C GLY A 257 2.72 47.75 59.23
N ALA A 258 2.26 46.49 59.08
CA ALA A 258 1.19 45.77 59.85
C ALA A 258 -0.29 46.28 59.75
N THR A 259 -1.41 45.54 60.01
CA THR A 259 -1.81 44.10 60.14
C THR A 259 -3.36 44.00 60.16
N GLY A 260 -4.01 42.89 59.73
CA GLY A 260 -5.45 42.65 60.01
C GLY A 260 -6.12 41.46 59.27
N SER A 261 -7.01 40.72 59.94
CA SER A 261 -7.81 39.55 59.48
C SER A 261 -8.97 39.31 60.50
N PRO A 262 -9.86 38.27 60.47
CA PRO A 262 -10.19 37.24 59.45
C PRO A 262 -11.73 36.95 59.26
N ALA A 263 -12.07 35.93 58.43
CA ALA A 263 -13.34 35.13 58.40
C ALA A 263 -14.69 35.85 58.15
N GLY A 264 -15.84 35.25 57.75
CA GLY A 264 -16.32 33.89 57.40
C GLY A 264 -17.88 33.92 57.32
N SER A 265 -18.68 32.91 56.95
CA SER A 265 -18.55 31.58 56.30
C SER A 265 -19.96 30.95 56.09
N THR A 266 -20.14 29.90 55.27
CA THR A 266 -21.36 29.00 55.15
C THR A 266 -22.70 29.67 54.69
N ASP A 267 -23.73 29.02 54.12
CA ASP A 267 -23.97 27.60 53.72
C ASP A 267 -25.09 27.45 52.65
N ALA A 268 -25.19 26.27 51.99
CA ALA A 268 -26.35 25.64 51.29
C ALA A 268 -27.21 26.42 50.23
N GLY A 269 -27.96 25.79 49.30
CA GLY A 269 -28.03 24.38 48.87
C GLY A 269 -29.29 24.02 48.03
N GLY A 270 -29.13 23.19 46.97
CA GLY A 270 -30.22 22.58 46.17
C GLY A 270 -30.92 23.48 45.12
N SER A 271 -31.80 22.99 44.22
CA SER A 271 -32.02 21.63 43.66
C SER A 271 -33.07 21.69 42.52
N ALA A 272 -32.93 20.85 41.47
CA ALA A 272 -33.96 20.51 40.44
C ALA A 272 -34.49 21.64 39.50
N ASP A 273 -35.08 21.37 38.32
CA ASP A 273 -34.90 20.29 37.32
C ASP A 273 -35.59 20.67 35.97
N ASN A 274 -35.14 20.03 34.88
CA ASN A 274 -35.85 19.70 33.62
C ASN A 274 -36.33 20.77 32.58
N GLY A 275 -36.33 20.31 31.31
CA GLY A 275 -37.04 20.90 30.15
C GLY A 275 -36.36 22.09 29.44
N GLY A 276 -36.37 22.23 28.11
CA GLY A 276 -36.89 21.35 27.05
C GLY A 276 -36.98 22.13 25.72
N ALA A 277 -36.49 21.59 24.60
CA ALA A 277 -36.33 22.34 23.35
C ALA A 277 -37.51 22.21 22.36
N GLN A 278 -37.71 23.23 21.48
CA GLN A 278 -38.25 23.04 20.11
C GLN A 278 -38.02 24.27 19.19
N THR A 279 -38.46 24.17 17.92
CA THR A 279 -37.78 24.73 16.74
C THR A 279 -38.65 25.53 15.74
N VAL A 280 -38.06 26.60 15.16
CA VAL A 280 -38.22 27.14 13.77
C VAL A 280 -39.59 27.67 13.27
N GLY A 281 -39.61 28.81 12.53
CA GLY A 281 -40.87 29.46 12.09
C GLY A 281 -40.95 30.46 10.90
N ILE A 282 -39.95 30.56 9.99
CA ILE A 282 -40.05 30.93 8.53
C ILE A 282 -40.90 32.15 8.01
N ARG A 283 -40.30 32.97 7.09
CA ARG A 283 -40.88 33.98 6.13
C ARG A 283 -41.39 35.33 6.72
N GLY A 284 -41.45 36.46 5.96
CA GLY A 284 -41.10 36.73 4.54
C GLY A 284 -41.18 38.23 4.13
N MET A 285 -40.76 38.55 2.88
CA MET A 285 -40.46 39.91 2.36
C MET A 285 -41.59 40.96 2.27
N SER A 286 -41.24 42.25 2.41
CA SER A 286 -41.68 43.39 1.57
C SER A 286 -40.82 44.65 1.90
N GLY A 287 -40.93 45.78 1.18
CA GLY A 287 -39.98 46.90 1.39
C GLY A 287 -40.30 48.26 0.74
N LEU A 288 -39.29 49.15 0.75
CA LEU A 288 -39.21 50.51 0.15
C LEU A 288 -40.19 51.60 0.67
N ARG A 289 -39.71 52.47 1.57
CA ARG A 289 -39.61 53.96 1.41
C ARG A 289 -39.32 54.68 2.74
N GLY A 290 -38.72 55.87 2.65
CA GLY A 290 -38.83 56.92 3.68
C GLY A 290 -37.50 57.38 4.31
N VAL A 291 -37.00 58.54 3.89
CA VAL A 291 -36.07 59.34 4.70
C VAL A 291 -36.90 60.09 5.74
N GLY A 292 -36.55 59.98 7.03
CA GLY A 292 -37.27 60.63 8.12
C GLY A 292 -36.36 60.95 9.29
N THR A 293 -35.90 62.21 9.37
CA THR A 293 -35.11 62.72 10.50
C THR A 293 -35.99 62.76 11.75
N ILE A 294 -35.66 61.96 12.78
CA ILE A 294 -36.28 62.05 14.09
C ILE A 294 -35.23 62.45 15.12
N ILE A 295 -35.35 63.68 15.62
CA ILE A 295 -34.69 64.13 16.85
C ILE A 295 -35.53 63.56 18.01
N LEU A 296 -34.91 62.76 18.88
CA LEU A 296 -35.52 62.36 20.15
C LEU A 296 -34.61 62.75 21.32
N SER A 297 -35.14 63.60 22.19
CA SER A 297 -34.45 64.16 23.34
C SER A 297 -34.33 63.15 24.48
N ALA A 298 -33.11 62.85 24.92
CA ALA A 298 -32.87 62.07 26.14
C ALA A 298 -32.89 62.99 27.39
N SER A 299 -34.07 63.48 27.77
CA SER A 299 -34.26 64.25 29.01
C SER A 299 -34.36 63.31 30.22
N GLY A 300 -33.21 62.80 30.67
CA GLY A 300 -33.08 62.04 31.92
C GLY A 300 -31.87 62.53 32.70
N GLN A 301 -32.06 62.94 33.96
CA GLN A 301 -30.93 63.32 34.83
C GLN A 301 -30.14 62.07 35.22
N PRO A 302 -28.80 62.03 35.03
CA PRO A 302 -28.00 60.97 35.60
C PRO A 302 -27.95 61.13 37.13
N THR A 303 -28.35 60.09 37.87
CA THR A 303 -28.12 60.02 39.31
C THR A 303 -26.62 59.90 39.57
N SER A 304 -26.01 60.99 40.06
CA SER A 304 -24.57 61.06 40.28
C SER A 304 -24.15 60.23 41.50
N SER A 305 -23.86 58.95 41.30
CA SER A 305 -23.09 58.16 42.27
C SER A 305 -21.74 58.84 42.53
N PRO A 306 -21.27 58.96 43.78
CA PRO A 306 -19.97 59.54 44.08
C PRO A 306 -18.87 58.72 43.39
N GLY A 307 -18.01 59.38 42.63
CA GLY A 307 -16.94 58.71 41.90
C GLY A 307 -15.87 58.17 42.84
N HIS A 308 -15.51 56.90 42.68
CA HIS A 308 -14.45 56.24 43.43
C HIS A 308 -13.09 56.50 42.80
N LEU A 309 -12.03 56.66 43.61
CA LEU A 309 -10.68 56.94 43.13
C LEU A 309 -9.90 55.64 42.87
N VAL A 310 -9.73 55.28 41.60
CA VAL A 310 -8.88 54.19 41.13
C VAL A 310 -7.44 54.69 40.96
N ARG A 311 -6.46 53.95 41.47
CA ARG A 311 -5.03 54.27 41.42
C ARG A 311 -4.24 53.13 40.79
N LEU A 312 -3.82 53.30 39.54
CA LEU A 312 -3.03 52.30 38.80
C LEU A 312 -1.51 52.52 38.91
N GLY A 313 -1.09 53.53 39.68
CA GLY A 313 0.32 53.84 39.94
C GLY A 313 1.05 54.49 38.75
N ASP A 314 2.38 54.54 38.85
CA ASP A 314 3.25 55.06 37.79
C ASP A 314 3.42 54.05 36.66
N VAL A 315 2.88 54.36 35.48
CA VAL A 315 2.93 53.53 34.26
C VAL A 315 3.94 54.08 33.26
N PRO A 316 4.75 53.27 32.54
CA PRO A 316 5.63 53.77 31.48
C PRO A 316 4.85 54.52 30.38
N THR A 317 5.16 55.82 30.20
CA THR A 317 4.35 56.74 29.37
C THR A 317 4.31 56.29 27.90
N ASP A 318 5.45 55.86 27.35
CA ASP A 318 5.56 55.49 25.94
C ASP A 318 4.83 54.19 25.62
N LEU A 319 4.89 53.19 26.51
CA LEU A 319 4.14 51.93 26.39
C LEU A 319 2.63 52.19 26.46
N LEU A 320 2.20 53.07 27.35
CA LEU A 320 0.81 53.49 27.49
C LEU A 320 0.29 54.17 26.22
N LEU A 321 1.08 55.06 25.62
CA LEU A 321 0.72 55.70 24.35
C LEU A 321 0.73 54.71 23.18
N ALA A 322 1.74 53.85 23.08
CA ALA A 322 1.84 52.83 22.02
C ALA A 322 0.67 51.83 22.06
N ALA A 323 0.32 51.32 23.24
CA ALA A 323 -0.83 50.43 23.41
C ALA A 323 -2.17 51.12 23.07
N LYS A 324 -2.33 52.40 23.43
CA LYS A 324 -3.54 53.18 23.08
C LYS A 324 -3.63 53.48 21.58
N HIS A 325 -2.52 53.82 20.92
CA HIS A 325 -2.48 54.02 19.47
C HIS A 325 -2.82 52.73 18.71
N HIS A 326 -2.36 51.58 19.20
CA HIS A 326 -2.68 50.29 18.58
C HIS A 326 -4.18 49.96 18.66
N VAL A 327 -4.81 50.10 19.83
CA VAL A 327 -6.27 49.90 20.00
C VAL A 327 -7.09 50.92 19.20
N ASP A 328 -6.68 52.19 19.15
CA ASP A 328 -7.33 53.22 18.32
C ASP A 328 -7.18 52.95 16.80
N GLY A 329 -6.24 52.08 16.39
CA GLY A 329 -6.06 51.56 15.03
C GLY A 329 -7.01 50.40 14.72
N LEU A 330 -6.98 49.34 15.54
CA LEU A 330 -7.86 48.17 15.39
C LEU A 330 -9.35 48.56 15.33
N VAL A 331 -9.80 49.42 16.25
CA VAL A 331 -11.20 49.89 16.30
C VAL A 331 -11.58 50.72 15.07
N ARG A 332 -10.62 51.44 14.47
CA ARG A 332 -10.83 52.21 13.23
C ARG A 332 -11.03 51.28 12.03
N GLU A 333 -10.15 50.31 11.85
CA GLU A 333 -10.26 49.38 10.73
C GLU A 333 -11.48 48.46 10.86
N PHE A 334 -11.81 48.03 12.07
CA PHE A 334 -13.00 47.21 12.28
C PHE A 334 -14.30 47.99 12.03
N ALA A 335 -14.36 49.27 12.39
CA ALA A 335 -15.44 50.16 11.99
C ALA A 335 -15.53 50.36 10.48
N LEU A 336 -14.39 50.47 9.78
CA LEU A 336 -14.35 50.54 8.31
C LEU A 336 -14.87 49.25 7.67
N ALA A 337 -14.43 48.07 8.14
CA ALA A 337 -14.90 46.77 7.66
C ALA A 337 -16.42 46.60 7.84
N ALA A 338 -16.96 46.94 9.02
CA ALA A 338 -18.39 46.92 9.30
C ALA A 338 -19.18 47.88 8.39
N SER A 339 -18.64 49.08 8.12
CA SER A 339 -19.29 50.05 7.20
C SER A 339 -19.26 49.60 5.74
N GLY A 340 -18.19 48.93 5.30
CA GLY A 340 -18.04 48.41 3.93
C GLY A 340 -18.93 47.20 3.63
N ALA A 341 -19.33 46.45 4.66
CA ALA A 341 -20.35 45.42 4.55
C ALA A 341 -21.73 46.03 4.23
N ALA A 342 -22.11 47.11 4.91
CA ALA A 342 -23.40 47.79 4.71
C ALA A 342 -23.55 48.43 3.33
N SER A 343 -22.45 48.72 2.61
CA SER A 343 -22.45 49.19 1.22
C SER A 343 -22.22 48.08 0.18
N GLY A 344 -22.12 46.82 0.61
CA GLY A 344 -21.91 45.67 -0.29
C GLY A 344 -20.51 45.56 -0.91
N ALA A 345 -19.53 46.30 -0.39
CA ALA A 345 -18.16 46.37 -0.93
C ALA A 345 -17.15 45.44 -0.21
N SER A 346 -17.56 44.81 0.90
CA SER A 346 -16.73 43.92 1.72
C SER A 346 -17.53 42.71 2.23
N ALA A 347 -16.84 41.69 2.72
CA ALA A 347 -17.45 40.57 3.43
C ALA A 347 -18.19 41.06 4.69
N ALA A 348 -19.33 40.43 5.00
CA ALA A 348 -20.17 40.84 6.12
C ALA A 348 -19.50 40.54 7.47
N VAL A 349 -19.30 41.59 8.28
CA VAL A 349 -18.92 41.44 9.69
C VAL A 349 -20.11 40.83 10.46
N PRO A 350 -19.92 39.77 11.27
CA PRO A 350 -21.00 39.20 12.07
C PRO A 350 -21.67 40.23 13.00
N GLU A 351 -23.00 40.19 13.06
CA GLU A 351 -23.84 41.20 13.75
C GLU A 351 -23.43 41.40 15.23
N ARG A 352 -23.20 40.31 15.96
CA ARG A 352 -22.63 40.30 17.32
C ARG A 352 -21.34 41.11 17.46
N LEU A 353 -20.43 41.04 16.48
CA LEU A 353 -19.17 41.80 16.52
C LEU A 353 -19.39 43.29 16.20
N ALA A 354 -20.42 43.63 15.42
CA ALA A 354 -20.82 45.02 15.21
C ALA A 354 -21.44 45.65 16.48
N GLU A 355 -22.21 44.87 17.27
CA GLU A 355 -22.68 45.29 18.59
C GLU A 355 -21.53 45.50 19.59
N LEU A 356 -20.50 44.64 19.54
CA LEU A 356 -19.28 44.78 20.34
C LEU A 356 -18.47 46.03 19.94
N LEU A 357 -18.39 46.39 18.65
CA LEU A 357 -17.84 47.68 18.21
C LEU A 357 -18.62 48.86 18.82
N GLY A 358 -19.95 48.78 18.86
CA GLY A 358 -20.81 49.76 19.52
C GLY A 358 -20.47 49.92 21.01
N THR A 359 -20.25 48.81 21.70
CA THR A 359 -19.84 48.78 23.12
C THR A 359 -18.46 49.41 23.34
N VAL A 360 -17.47 49.05 22.50
CA VAL A 360 -16.09 49.52 22.55
C VAL A 360 -15.96 51.02 22.23
N THR A 361 -16.84 51.55 21.37
CA THR A 361 -16.83 52.97 20.97
C THR A 361 -17.63 53.88 21.91
N THR A 362 -18.68 53.37 22.56
CA THR A 362 -19.57 54.19 23.40
C THR A 362 -19.30 54.07 24.90
N ARG A 363 -19.56 52.91 25.52
CA ARG A 363 -19.68 52.77 26.98
C ARG A 363 -18.40 53.13 27.74
N PHE A 364 -17.26 52.61 27.33
CA PHE A 364 -15.98 52.84 28.02
C PHE A 364 -15.18 54.07 27.51
N THR A 365 -15.79 54.95 26.71
CA THR A 365 -15.05 56.07 26.08
C THR A 365 -14.60 57.15 27.08
N GLY A 366 -15.37 57.43 28.14
CA GLY A 366 -14.99 58.39 29.19
C GLY A 366 -13.65 58.04 29.89
N PRO A 367 -13.53 56.84 30.49
CA PRO A 367 -12.27 56.36 31.07
C PRO A 367 -11.12 56.30 30.06
N ARG A 368 -11.37 55.83 28.82
CA ARG A 368 -10.36 55.79 27.75
C ARG A 368 -9.80 57.18 27.43
N GLN A 369 -10.66 58.21 27.35
CA GLN A 369 -10.24 59.60 27.13
C GLN A 369 -9.50 60.18 28.34
N ALA A 370 -9.91 59.86 29.57
CA ALA A 370 -9.21 60.33 30.78
C ALA A 370 -7.76 59.83 30.83
N ILE A 371 -7.55 58.52 30.62
CA ILE A 371 -6.22 57.89 30.53
C ILE A 371 -5.40 58.54 29.40
N LYS A 372 -5.99 58.74 28.21
CA LYS A 372 -5.31 59.34 27.06
C LYS A 372 -4.87 60.79 27.32
N ARG A 373 -5.68 61.59 28.03
CA ARG A 373 -5.31 62.95 28.46
C ARG A 373 -4.14 62.96 29.44
N GLN A 374 -4.14 62.07 30.43
CA GLN A 374 -3.03 61.96 31.41
C GLN A 374 -1.72 61.53 30.73
N ALA A 375 -1.77 60.52 29.86
CA ALA A 375 -0.60 60.05 29.10
C ALA A 375 -0.01 61.15 28.19
N LEU A 376 -0.86 61.90 27.47
CA LEU A 376 -0.41 63.00 26.61
C LEU A 376 0.16 64.17 27.42
N ALA A 377 -0.41 64.50 28.59
CA ALA A 377 0.10 65.54 29.47
C ALA A 377 1.43 65.15 30.14
N ALA A 378 1.62 63.86 30.48
CA ALA A 378 2.89 63.36 30.98
C ALA A 378 3.97 63.39 29.89
N SER A 379 3.63 62.96 28.67
CA SER A 379 4.52 62.98 27.51
C SER A 379 4.94 64.39 27.10
N SER A 380 4.01 65.35 27.04
CA SER A 380 4.35 66.76 26.75
C SER A 380 5.17 67.43 27.85
N ALA A 381 5.09 66.93 29.09
CA ALA A 381 5.94 67.31 30.22
C ALA A 381 7.25 66.49 30.31
N GLY A 382 7.57 65.65 29.32
CA GLY A 382 8.81 64.85 29.27
C GLY A 382 8.92 63.76 30.33
N ARG A 383 7.81 63.31 30.94
CA ARG A 383 7.81 62.36 32.05
C ARG A 383 7.82 60.91 31.54
N PRO A 384 8.84 60.08 31.88
CA PRO A 384 8.93 58.71 31.40
C PRO A 384 7.91 57.76 32.06
N ARG A 385 7.31 58.16 33.18
CA ARG A 385 6.14 57.48 33.77
C ARG A 385 4.98 58.47 33.97
N THR A 386 3.77 57.95 33.81
CA THR A 386 2.48 58.61 33.98
C THR A 386 1.82 58.03 35.23
N PRO A 387 1.62 58.78 36.33
CA PRO A 387 0.76 58.35 37.41
C PRO A 387 -0.69 58.37 36.94
N LEU A 388 -1.34 57.20 36.93
CA LEU A 388 -2.75 57.06 36.52
C LEU A 388 -3.68 57.04 37.73
N GLU A 389 -4.38 58.16 37.93
CA GLU A 389 -5.45 58.33 38.92
C GLU A 389 -6.76 58.66 38.20
N LEU A 390 -7.82 57.87 38.44
CA LEU A 390 -9.11 58.00 37.75
C LEU A 390 -10.26 58.04 38.76
N VAL A 391 -11.12 59.04 38.67
CA VAL A 391 -12.36 59.12 39.46
C VAL A 391 -13.51 58.55 38.63
N LEU A 392 -14.03 57.38 39.02
CA LEU A 392 -14.96 56.56 38.23
C LEU A 392 -16.17 56.11 39.07
N PRO A 393 -17.41 56.15 38.52
CA PRO A 393 -18.54 55.48 39.16
C PRO A 393 -18.30 53.96 39.26
N LEU A 394 -18.76 53.32 40.34
CA LEU A 394 -18.57 51.88 40.57
C LEU A 394 -19.04 50.98 39.40
N SER A 395 -20.17 51.33 38.79
CA SER A 395 -20.73 50.65 37.60
C SER A 395 -19.77 50.52 36.41
N THR A 396 -18.73 51.36 36.36
CA THR A 396 -17.65 51.30 35.35
C THR A 396 -16.92 49.95 35.36
N ALA A 397 -16.97 49.17 36.45
CA ALA A 397 -16.39 47.82 36.49
C ALA A 397 -17.00 46.91 35.42
N THR A 398 -18.33 46.86 35.32
CA THR A 398 -19.04 46.04 34.32
C THR A 398 -18.75 46.52 32.89
N ASP A 399 -18.69 47.84 32.66
CA ASP A 399 -18.32 48.40 31.35
C ASP A 399 -16.87 48.08 30.98
N ALA A 400 -15.95 48.02 31.95
CA ALA A 400 -14.55 47.68 31.75
C ALA A 400 -14.33 46.19 31.43
N GLU A 401 -15.05 45.30 32.12
CA GLU A 401 -15.09 43.86 31.83
C GLU A 401 -15.60 43.59 30.40
N GLN A 402 -16.74 44.20 30.03
CA GLN A 402 -17.31 44.11 28.68
C GLN A 402 -16.37 44.70 27.62
N TYR A 403 -15.69 45.81 27.92
CA TYR A 403 -14.73 46.43 27.02
C TYR A 403 -13.49 45.56 26.77
N LEU A 404 -12.98 44.83 27.78
CA LEU A 404 -11.86 43.91 27.60
C LEU A 404 -12.27 42.70 26.75
N ALA A 405 -13.38 42.05 27.09
CA ALA A 405 -13.90 40.91 26.34
C ALA A 405 -14.19 41.26 24.87
N ALA A 406 -14.83 42.42 24.62
CA ALA A 406 -15.11 42.90 23.28
C ALA A 406 -13.83 43.17 22.46
N LEU A 407 -12.77 43.72 23.08
CA LEU A 407 -11.49 43.91 22.38
C LEU A 407 -10.79 42.59 22.06
N GLU A 408 -10.95 41.56 22.88
CA GLU A 408 -10.36 40.24 22.63
C GLU A 408 -11.12 39.49 21.53
N GLU A 409 -12.46 39.53 21.51
CA GLU A 409 -13.26 38.96 20.41
C GLU A 409 -12.98 39.68 19.07
N ILE A 410 -12.73 41.00 19.10
CA ILE A 410 -12.33 41.79 17.91
C ILE A 410 -10.89 41.48 17.47
N GLU A 411 -9.93 41.31 18.39
CA GLU A 411 -8.55 40.95 18.04
C GLU A 411 -8.44 39.53 17.47
N ASP A 412 -9.16 38.56 18.04
CA ASP A 412 -9.20 37.20 17.53
C ASP A 412 -9.88 37.14 16.15
N TYR A 413 -10.95 37.91 15.94
CA TYR A 413 -11.52 38.08 14.59
C TYR A 413 -10.54 38.78 13.64
N ALA A 414 -9.83 39.83 14.06
CA ALA A 414 -8.86 40.53 13.21
C ALA A 414 -7.70 39.61 12.78
N ARG A 415 -7.23 38.73 13.68
CA ARG A 415 -6.21 37.70 13.39
C ARG A 415 -6.73 36.65 12.40
N ALA A 416 -7.97 36.19 12.57
CA ALA A 416 -8.60 35.22 11.68
C ALA A 416 -8.93 35.80 10.29
N ALA A 417 -9.44 37.02 10.24
CA ALA A 417 -9.87 37.72 9.02
C ALA A 417 -8.74 38.47 8.29
N ARG A 418 -7.53 38.55 8.88
CA ARG A 418 -6.33 39.19 8.31
C ARG A 418 -6.58 40.65 7.88
N LEU A 419 -7.04 41.47 8.83
CA LEU A 419 -7.22 42.92 8.62
C LEU A 419 -5.88 43.65 8.39
N LEU A 420 -5.92 44.93 8.03
CA LEU A 420 -4.74 45.66 7.53
C LEU A 420 -3.76 46.06 8.65
N THR A 421 -4.25 46.15 9.88
CA THR A 421 -3.49 46.49 11.08
C THR A 421 -2.45 45.41 11.38
N VAL A 422 -1.28 45.84 11.87
CA VAL A 422 -0.31 44.91 12.48
C VAL A 422 -0.96 44.27 13.71
N GLU A 423 -0.64 43.02 14.02
CA GLU A 423 -1.15 42.36 15.23
C GLU A 423 -0.67 43.07 16.51
N SER A 424 -1.53 43.12 17.54
CA SER A 424 -1.21 43.69 18.86
C SER A 424 0.05 43.05 19.45
N PRO A 425 1.15 43.82 19.64
CA PRO A 425 2.37 43.29 20.26
C PRO A 425 2.05 42.66 21.62
N PRO A 426 2.66 41.51 21.99
CA PRO A 426 2.32 40.81 23.24
C PRO A 426 2.40 41.69 24.49
N GLN A 427 3.36 42.61 24.55
CA GLN A 427 3.47 43.59 25.65
C GLN A 427 2.28 44.57 25.72
N HIS A 428 1.61 44.89 24.61
CA HIS A 428 0.40 45.73 24.61
C HIS A 428 -0.83 44.95 25.09
N VAL A 429 -0.97 43.67 24.72
CA VAL A 429 -2.05 42.79 25.19
C VAL A 429 -1.91 42.53 26.69
N ALA A 430 -0.71 42.16 27.14
CA ALA A 430 -0.39 41.98 28.56
C ALA A 430 -0.64 43.26 29.37
N PHE A 431 -0.16 44.40 28.86
CA PHE A 431 -0.40 45.70 29.49
C PHE A 431 -1.90 46.04 29.57
N ARG A 432 -2.68 45.74 28.52
CA ARG A 432 -4.14 45.95 28.51
C ARG A 432 -4.84 45.10 29.55
N ARG A 433 -4.56 43.79 29.59
CA ARG A 433 -5.14 42.86 30.57
C ARG A 433 -4.81 43.30 32.00
N TRP A 434 -3.56 43.69 32.25
CA TRP A 434 -3.14 44.26 33.53
C TRP A 434 -3.93 45.53 33.91
N TYR A 435 -3.90 46.60 33.10
CA TYR A 435 -4.49 47.88 33.54
C TYR A 435 -6.02 47.83 33.66
N ILE A 436 -6.70 47.02 32.85
CA ILE A 436 -8.16 46.86 32.94
C ILE A 436 -8.53 45.95 34.11
N GLY A 437 -7.86 44.79 34.26
CA GLY A 437 -8.09 43.89 35.40
C GLY A 437 -7.86 44.59 36.74
N SER A 438 -6.81 45.42 36.84
CA SER A 438 -6.50 46.26 38.00
C SER A 438 -7.59 47.29 38.33
N LEU A 439 -8.17 47.92 37.30
CA LEU A 439 -9.26 48.88 37.44
C LEU A 439 -10.56 48.20 37.89
N VAL A 440 -10.85 47.03 37.32
CA VAL A 440 -12.00 46.19 37.72
C VAL A 440 -11.82 45.72 39.15
N GLU A 441 -10.66 45.20 39.53
CA GLU A 441 -10.34 44.72 40.88
C GLU A 441 -10.62 45.80 41.94
N GLN A 442 -10.09 47.02 41.75
CA GLN A 442 -10.32 48.14 42.69
C GLN A 442 -11.79 48.57 42.75
N LEU A 443 -12.51 48.64 41.62
CA LEU A 443 -13.93 49.02 41.63
C LEU A 443 -14.82 47.93 42.22
N ARG A 444 -14.59 46.64 41.92
CA ARG A 444 -15.32 45.51 42.49
C ARG A 444 -15.06 45.34 43.99
N ALA A 445 -13.86 45.65 44.45
CA ALA A 445 -13.54 45.72 45.89
C ALA A 445 -14.33 46.86 46.56
N ALA A 446 -14.34 48.05 45.95
CA ALA A 446 -15.12 49.19 46.45
C ALA A 446 -16.65 48.94 46.45
N GLU A 447 -17.18 48.18 45.49
CA GLU A 447 -18.59 47.70 45.50
C GLU A 447 -18.89 46.77 46.69
N ARG A 448 -17.91 45.95 47.11
CA ARG A 448 -18.03 45.07 48.30
C ARG A 448 -17.73 45.79 49.62
N GLY A 449 -17.38 47.07 49.60
CA GLY A 449 -16.98 47.84 50.79
C GLY A 449 -15.57 47.50 51.30
N GLU A 450 -14.76 46.81 50.50
CA GLU A 450 -13.36 46.54 50.80
C GLU A 450 -12.52 47.82 50.66
N GLY A 451 -11.47 47.95 51.47
CA GLY A 451 -10.55 49.09 51.43
C GLY A 451 -9.71 49.14 50.15
N THR A 452 -8.92 50.20 49.99
CA THR A 452 -8.08 50.42 48.80
C THR A 452 -7.14 49.25 48.53
N VAL A 453 -7.46 48.43 47.52
CA VAL A 453 -6.67 47.28 47.11
C VAL A 453 -5.32 47.74 46.56
N THR A 454 -4.24 47.13 47.04
CA THR A 454 -2.88 47.43 46.57
C THR A 454 -2.56 46.58 45.35
N THR A 455 -2.84 47.10 44.16
CA THR A 455 -2.60 46.40 42.89
C THR A 455 -1.10 46.21 42.61
N ARG A 456 -0.73 45.03 42.07
CA ARG A 456 0.63 44.70 41.60
C ARG A 456 1.08 45.65 40.49
N SER A 457 2.38 45.95 40.42
CA SER A 457 2.93 46.71 39.29
C SER A 457 2.90 45.88 37.99
N PHE A 458 2.94 46.55 36.84
CA PHE A 458 2.99 45.87 35.54
C PHE A 458 4.23 44.98 35.40
N GLU A 459 5.37 45.41 35.94
CA GLU A 459 6.61 44.64 35.98
C GLU A 459 6.48 43.34 36.80
N GLN A 460 5.73 43.37 37.90
CA GLN A 460 5.43 42.16 38.68
C GLN A 460 4.52 41.19 37.91
N TYR A 461 3.47 41.72 37.28
CA TYR A 461 2.55 40.94 36.43
C TYR A 461 3.25 40.25 35.25
N LEU A 462 4.24 40.91 34.63
CA LEU A 462 5.05 40.29 33.57
C LEU A 462 5.91 39.13 34.07
N LEU A 463 6.49 39.23 35.27
CA LEU A 463 7.29 38.16 35.86
C LEU A 463 6.43 36.91 36.13
N ASP A 464 5.27 37.08 36.78
CA ASP A 464 4.32 36.00 37.06
C ASP A 464 3.83 35.29 35.77
N THR A 465 3.77 36.02 34.64
CA THR A 465 3.30 35.50 33.35
C THR A 465 4.39 34.73 32.59
N LEU A 466 5.67 35.07 32.77
CA LEU A 466 6.78 34.50 31.99
C LEU A 466 7.05 33.02 32.31
N ASP A 467 7.00 32.63 33.58
CA ASP A 467 7.31 31.25 33.99
C ASP A 467 6.32 30.23 33.42
N VAL A 468 5.04 30.60 33.29
CA VAL A 468 4.00 29.77 32.67
C VAL A 468 4.29 29.54 31.18
N VAL A 469 4.76 30.57 30.47
CA VAL A 469 5.11 30.48 29.05
C VAL A 469 6.36 29.60 28.85
N VAL A 470 7.37 29.73 29.71
CA VAL A 470 8.60 28.91 29.64
C VAL A 470 8.29 27.44 29.92
N ALA A 471 7.41 27.12 30.86
CA ALA A 471 6.94 25.75 31.08
C ALA A 471 6.22 25.17 29.86
N ALA A 472 5.27 25.93 29.29
CA ALA A 472 4.53 25.51 28.09
C ALA A 472 5.45 25.31 26.87
N GLN A 473 6.47 26.15 26.68
CA GLN A 473 7.46 26.00 25.62
C GLN A 473 8.29 24.72 25.76
N ARG A 474 8.73 24.35 26.97
CA ARG A 474 9.47 23.08 27.20
C ARG A 474 8.62 21.85 26.83
N ILE A 475 7.33 21.87 27.19
CA ILE A 475 6.39 20.79 26.84
C ILE A 475 6.19 20.73 25.32
N ALA A 476 5.99 21.86 24.66
CA ALA A 476 5.84 21.93 23.20
C ALA A 476 7.09 21.43 22.46
N GLU A 477 8.29 21.82 22.91
CA GLU A 477 9.55 21.34 22.32
C GLU A 477 9.82 19.84 22.55
N ARG A 478 9.50 19.31 23.74
CA ARG A 478 9.62 17.87 24.04
C ARG A 478 8.63 17.06 23.19
N SER A 479 7.40 17.56 23.01
CA SER A 479 6.39 16.98 22.11
C SER A 479 6.85 17.01 20.64
N ALA A 480 7.33 18.15 20.14
CA ALA A 480 7.85 18.30 18.78
C ALA A 480 9.17 17.52 18.54
N ARG A 481 9.89 17.11 19.59
CA ARG A 481 10.97 16.11 19.51
C ARG A 481 10.40 14.70 19.35
N LEU A 482 9.47 14.30 20.22
CA LEU A 482 8.86 12.96 20.19
C LEU A 482 8.16 12.68 18.85
N GLN A 483 7.35 13.62 18.35
CA GLN A 483 6.66 13.51 17.06
C GLN A 483 7.62 13.25 15.88
N ARG A 484 8.81 13.85 15.88
CA ARG A 484 9.83 13.59 14.83
C ARG A 484 10.37 12.16 14.88
N VAL A 485 10.61 11.63 16.08
CA VAL A 485 11.05 10.23 16.23
C VAL A 485 9.92 9.27 15.88
N THR A 486 8.68 9.50 16.35
CA THR A 486 7.51 8.70 15.94
C THR A 486 7.30 8.72 14.43
N ALA A 487 7.47 9.86 13.75
CA ALA A 487 7.38 9.96 12.30
C ALA A 487 8.52 9.22 11.55
N ALA A 488 9.68 9.03 12.17
CA ALA A 488 10.75 8.19 11.64
C ALA A 488 10.46 6.70 11.89
N LEU A 489 10.08 6.34 13.13
CA LEU A 489 9.69 4.99 13.54
C LEU A 489 8.50 4.46 12.74
N ALA A 490 7.55 5.31 12.34
CA ALA A 490 6.39 4.93 11.52
C ALA A 490 6.77 4.40 10.13
N ARG A 491 7.92 4.81 9.58
CA ARG A 491 8.44 4.32 8.28
C ARG A 491 9.38 3.12 8.41
N ALA A 492 9.76 2.73 9.62
CA ALA A 492 10.64 1.58 9.84
C ALA A 492 9.88 0.26 9.70
N THR A 493 10.41 -0.64 8.87
CA THR A 493 9.89 -1.99 8.61
C THR A 493 10.83 -3.11 9.06
N THR A 494 12.05 -2.81 9.50
CA THR A 494 13.01 -3.79 10.08
C THR A 494 13.55 -3.30 11.43
N PRO A 495 14.03 -4.20 12.32
CA PRO A 495 14.61 -3.83 13.61
C PRO A 495 15.80 -2.86 13.51
N GLU A 496 16.58 -2.93 12.44
CA GLU A 496 17.75 -2.10 12.18
C GLU A 496 17.32 -0.68 11.80
N GLN A 497 16.23 -0.54 11.04
CA GLN A 497 15.63 0.76 10.74
C GLN A 497 15.00 1.40 11.99
N VAL A 498 14.37 0.58 12.85
CA VAL A 498 13.87 1.02 14.16
C VAL A 498 15.03 1.50 15.03
N ALA A 499 16.12 0.75 15.09
CA ALA A 499 17.34 1.13 15.81
C ALA A 499 17.95 2.43 15.27
N ALA A 500 18.15 2.54 13.95
CA ALA A 500 18.69 3.74 13.31
C ALA A 500 17.85 4.99 13.60
N ALA A 501 16.52 4.86 13.63
CA ALA A 501 15.60 5.93 14.01
C ALA A 501 15.72 6.30 15.49
N VAL A 502 15.50 5.35 16.42
CA VAL A 502 15.47 5.63 17.86
C VAL A 502 16.84 6.02 18.41
N VAL A 503 17.90 5.31 18.04
CA VAL A 503 19.23 5.49 18.64
C VAL A 503 19.85 6.81 18.18
N SER A 504 19.85 7.07 16.87
CA SER A 504 20.46 8.30 16.32
C SER A 504 19.71 9.57 16.71
N GLN A 505 18.37 9.52 16.77
CA GLN A 505 17.57 10.69 17.14
C GLN A 505 17.41 10.84 18.65
N GLY A 506 17.25 9.74 19.39
CA GLY A 506 17.16 9.74 20.85
C GLY A 506 18.45 10.22 21.51
N ALA A 507 19.62 9.74 21.07
CA ALA A 507 20.89 10.21 21.61
C ALA A 507 21.09 11.72 21.37
N LYS A 508 20.73 12.22 20.18
CA LYS A 508 20.76 13.67 19.87
C LYS A 508 19.71 14.48 20.63
N ALA A 509 18.54 13.92 20.91
CA ALA A 509 17.46 14.59 21.64
C ALA A 509 17.77 14.74 23.15
N LEU A 510 18.53 13.80 23.71
CA LEU A 510 18.94 13.77 25.12
C LEU A 510 20.32 14.38 25.38
N GLY A 511 21.20 14.45 24.37
CA GLY A 511 22.61 14.78 24.54
C GLY A 511 23.43 13.60 25.10
N ALA A 512 23.08 12.37 24.71
CA ALA A 512 23.79 11.16 25.10
C ALA A 512 25.10 10.99 24.31
N SER A 513 26.17 10.53 24.98
CA SER A 513 27.44 10.20 24.34
C SER A 513 27.35 8.91 23.51
N GLY A 514 26.44 8.00 23.89
CA GLY A 514 26.10 6.82 23.10
C GLY A 514 24.68 6.30 23.34
N GLY A 515 24.19 5.48 22.42
CA GLY A 515 22.90 4.79 22.52
C GLY A 515 22.90 3.46 21.78
N VAL A 516 22.12 2.49 22.25
CA VAL A 516 22.07 1.14 21.66
C VAL A 516 20.70 0.49 21.86
N LEU A 517 20.25 -0.25 20.85
CA LEU A 517 19.08 -1.11 20.89
C LEU A 517 19.52 -2.58 20.99
N MET A 518 18.99 -3.32 21.96
CA MET A 518 19.27 -4.72 22.22
C MET A 518 17.99 -5.54 22.07
N VAL A 519 18.05 -6.69 21.40
CA VAL A 519 16.91 -7.59 21.15
C VAL A 519 17.30 -9.03 21.52
N PRO A 520 16.51 -9.80 22.29
CA PRO A 520 16.86 -11.18 22.65
C PRO A 520 16.90 -12.12 21.43
N GLN A 521 17.89 -13.02 21.41
CA GLN A 521 18.03 -14.08 20.41
C GLN A 521 17.90 -15.46 21.08
N GLY A 522 17.37 -16.46 20.36
CA GLY A 522 17.01 -17.78 20.91
C GLY A 522 18.13 -18.59 21.57
N SER A 523 19.40 -18.19 21.40
CA SER A 523 20.58 -18.79 22.04
C SER A 523 20.90 -18.25 23.44
N GLY A 524 20.04 -17.41 24.02
CA GLY A 524 20.26 -16.77 25.33
C GLY A 524 21.13 -15.50 25.28
N ARG A 525 21.39 -14.98 24.08
CA ARG A 525 22.26 -13.82 23.77
C ARG A 525 21.45 -12.65 23.23
N LEU A 526 22.13 -11.52 23.01
CA LEU A 526 21.55 -10.31 22.42
C LEU A 526 21.96 -10.10 20.96
N ALA A 527 20.97 -9.88 20.10
CA ALA A 527 21.18 -9.17 18.84
C ALA A 527 21.27 -7.66 19.10
N ILE A 528 22.10 -6.97 18.33
CA ILE A 528 22.27 -5.51 18.37
C ILE A 528 21.91 -4.94 16.98
N PRO A 529 20.63 -4.58 16.71
CA PRO A 529 20.22 -4.06 15.40
C PRO A 529 20.73 -2.65 15.10
N GLY A 530 21.21 -1.91 16.10
CA GLY A 530 21.87 -0.62 15.89
C GLY A 530 22.41 0.02 17.15
N ALA A 531 23.52 0.75 17.00
CA ALA A 531 24.24 1.45 18.05
C ALA A 531 24.85 2.75 17.50
N VAL A 532 25.05 3.76 18.37
CA VAL A 532 25.72 5.03 18.08
C VAL A 532 26.60 5.39 19.28
N GLY A 533 27.78 5.97 19.04
CA GLY A 533 28.70 6.41 20.10
C GLY A 533 29.58 5.31 20.71
N TYR A 534 29.46 4.06 20.24
CA TYR A 534 30.27 2.92 20.68
C TYR A 534 31.23 2.45 19.59
N GLY A 535 32.43 2.02 20.00
CA GLY A 535 33.39 1.35 19.12
C GLY A 535 33.03 -0.12 18.87
N GLU A 536 33.57 -0.69 17.81
CA GLU A 536 33.28 -2.06 17.37
C GLU A 536 33.58 -3.14 18.43
N SER A 537 34.65 -2.95 19.22
CA SER A 537 34.98 -3.81 20.37
C SER A 537 33.90 -3.82 21.44
N MET A 538 33.24 -2.68 21.71
CA MET A 538 32.14 -2.59 22.66
C MET A 538 30.86 -3.21 22.10
N ILE A 539 30.60 -3.05 20.79
CA ILE A 539 29.48 -3.72 20.11
C ILE A 539 29.68 -5.25 20.12
N ALA A 540 30.92 -5.74 20.02
CA ALA A 540 31.24 -7.15 20.17
C ALA A 540 31.02 -7.65 21.62
N ALA A 541 31.38 -6.86 22.63
CA ALA A 541 31.11 -7.17 24.04
C ALA A 541 29.59 -7.27 24.32
N LEU A 542 28.80 -6.29 23.86
CA LEU A 542 27.33 -6.27 23.99
C LEU A 542 26.63 -7.48 23.32
N ARG A 543 27.27 -8.11 22.32
CA ARG A 543 26.79 -9.37 21.66
C ARG A 543 27.27 -10.65 22.38
N ALA A 544 28.19 -10.52 23.33
CA ALA A 544 28.67 -11.63 24.15
C ALA A 544 27.87 -11.77 25.46
N GLU A 545 27.21 -10.71 25.91
CA GLU A 545 26.31 -10.70 27.08
C GLU A 545 25.21 -11.77 26.98
N ARG A 546 24.86 -12.32 28.15
CA ARG A 546 23.83 -13.33 28.36
C ARG A 546 22.67 -12.77 29.18
N LEU A 547 21.47 -13.30 28.97
CA LEU A 547 20.27 -12.92 29.74
C LEU A 547 20.36 -13.15 31.27
N ASP A 548 21.33 -13.96 31.71
CA ASP A 548 21.61 -14.25 33.11
C ASP A 548 22.53 -13.21 33.79
N ASP A 549 23.23 -12.37 33.02
CA ASP A 549 24.33 -11.53 33.52
C ASP A 549 23.84 -10.36 34.41
N ARG A 550 24.69 -9.85 35.31
CA ARG A 550 24.37 -8.76 36.24
C ARG A 550 24.68 -7.38 35.66
N LEU A 551 24.03 -7.05 34.54
CA LEU A 551 24.23 -5.81 33.80
C LEU A 551 22.91 -5.01 33.69
N PRO A 552 22.96 -3.66 33.57
CA PRO A 552 21.76 -2.81 33.63
C PRO A 552 20.65 -3.17 32.64
N ALA A 553 21.01 -3.63 31.45
CA ALA A 553 20.05 -4.07 30.44
C ALA A 553 19.36 -5.38 30.82
N MET A 554 20.09 -6.31 31.44
CA MET A 554 19.52 -7.60 31.85
C MET A 554 18.65 -7.44 33.09
N ASP A 555 19.03 -6.56 34.01
CA ASP A 555 18.18 -6.15 35.13
C ASP A 555 16.86 -5.54 34.62
N ALA A 556 16.91 -4.58 33.69
CA ALA A 556 15.72 -3.98 33.10
C ALA A 556 14.81 -5.01 32.39
N LEU A 557 15.40 -5.93 31.62
CA LEU A 557 14.67 -7.02 30.93
C LEU A 557 14.00 -8.00 31.90
N ARG A 558 14.60 -8.23 33.08
CA ARG A 558 14.09 -9.17 34.10
C ARG A 558 13.09 -8.53 35.06
N SER A 559 13.26 -7.27 35.43
CA SER A 559 12.38 -6.58 36.39
C SER A 559 11.11 -6.02 35.76
N GLY A 560 11.17 -5.68 34.46
CA GLY A 560 10.13 -4.87 33.81
C GLY A 560 10.32 -3.36 33.97
N GLU A 561 11.24 -2.92 34.82
CA GLU A 561 11.37 -1.52 35.24
C GLU A 561 12.58 -0.81 34.59
N PRO A 562 12.45 0.48 34.23
CA PRO A 562 13.58 1.29 33.79
C PRO A 562 14.68 1.44 34.85
N VAL A 563 15.93 1.17 34.46
CA VAL A 563 17.12 1.36 35.28
C VAL A 563 17.71 2.75 35.00
N TRP A 564 17.66 3.62 36.01
CA TRP A 564 18.32 4.93 36.01
C TRP A 564 19.61 4.85 36.84
N LEU A 565 20.69 5.48 36.37
CA LEU A 565 21.97 5.61 37.07
C LEU A 565 22.49 7.03 36.84
N GLU A 566 22.45 7.86 37.88
CA GLU A 566 22.66 9.31 37.79
C GLU A 566 24.14 9.70 38.03
N SER A 567 24.94 8.78 38.59
CA SER A 567 26.37 8.99 38.84
C SER A 567 27.23 7.74 38.71
N ARG A 568 28.53 7.93 38.42
CA ARG A 568 29.51 6.84 38.31
C ARG A 568 29.60 6.02 39.60
N ARG A 569 29.54 6.68 40.77
CA ARG A 569 29.56 6.01 42.08
C ARG A 569 28.39 5.05 42.26
N GLU A 570 27.20 5.44 41.82
CA GLU A 570 26.00 4.60 41.87
C GLU A 570 26.10 3.44 40.88
N ARG A 571 26.49 3.74 39.63
CA ARG A 571 26.71 2.76 38.56
C ARG A 571 27.69 1.67 39.00
N ASP A 572 28.88 2.06 39.45
CA ASP A 572 29.97 1.13 39.79
C ASP A 572 29.67 0.34 41.09
N ALA A 573 28.82 0.88 41.98
CA ALA A 573 28.37 0.18 43.19
C ALA A 573 27.24 -0.83 42.93
N ARG A 574 26.36 -0.57 41.95
CA ARG A 574 25.26 -1.47 41.57
C ARG A 574 25.67 -2.51 40.52
N TYR A 575 26.59 -2.15 39.62
CA TYR A 575 27.06 -2.96 38.49
C TYR A 575 28.59 -2.89 38.36
N PRO A 576 29.37 -3.60 39.21
CA PRO A 576 30.83 -3.49 39.22
C PRO A 576 31.49 -3.85 37.89
N ASP A 577 30.99 -4.89 37.21
CA ASP A 577 31.54 -5.42 35.95
C ASP A 577 31.49 -4.37 34.81
N LEU A 578 30.55 -3.42 34.89
CA LEU A 578 30.40 -2.32 33.95
C LEU A 578 31.52 -1.25 34.06
N ALA A 579 32.25 -1.23 35.17
CA ALA A 579 33.37 -0.31 35.37
C ALA A 579 34.54 -0.61 34.42
N GLU A 580 34.78 -1.89 34.12
CA GLU A 580 35.81 -2.34 33.16
C GLU A 580 35.31 -2.30 31.71
N LEU A 581 34.03 -2.65 31.48
CA LEU A 581 33.44 -2.72 30.13
C LEU A 581 33.20 -1.34 29.50
N GLU A 582 32.71 -0.35 30.26
CA GLU A 582 32.34 0.97 29.73
C GLU A 582 32.94 2.11 30.57
N PRO A 583 34.28 2.24 30.65
CA PRO A 583 34.94 3.15 31.60
C PRO A 583 34.65 4.63 31.34
N THR A 584 34.21 5.02 30.15
CA THR A 584 33.89 6.43 29.80
C THR A 584 32.53 6.91 30.32
N ALA A 585 31.53 6.05 30.45
CA ALA A 585 30.21 6.45 30.92
C ALA A 585 30.22 6.84 32.42
N VAL A 586 29.40 7.83 32.77
CA VAL A 586 29.24 8.38 34.13
C VAL A 586 27.79 8.32 34.59
N SER A 587 26.83 8.54 33.69
CA SER A 587 25.40 8.28 33.95
C SER A 587 24.78 7.54 32.76
N MET A 588 23.66 6.86 32.97
CA MET A 588 22.93 6.16 31.91
C MET A 588 21.48 5.91 32.30
N CYS A 589 20.64 5.70 31.29
CA CYS A 589 19.29 5.17 31.45
C CYS A 589 19.11 3.95 30.54
N VAL A 590 18.47 2.90 31.07
CA VAL A 590 18.14 1.67 30.33
C VAL A 590 16.69 1.34 30.52
N LEU A 591 15.96 1.26 29.42
CA LEU A 591 14.51 1.11 29.40
C LEU A 591 14.16 -0.19 28.69
N PRO A 592 13.45 -1.10 29.36
CA PRO A 592 13.01 -2.34 28.73
C PRO A 592 11.83 -2.07 27.79
N LEU A 593 11.69 -2.91 26.77
CA LEU A 593 10.75 -2.75 25.68
C LEU A 593 9.77 -3.92 25.71
N PHE A 594 8.50 -3.63 26.01
CA PHE A 594 7.43 -4.61 26.10
C PHE A 594 6.23 -4.20 25.24
N VAL A 595 5.47 -5.20 24.78
CA VAL A 595 4.10 -5.03 24.25
C VAL A 595 3.23 -6.10 24.90
N GLY A 596 2.33 -5.68 25.79
CA GLY A 596 1.71 -6.60 26.76
C GLY A 596 2.78 -7.28 27.62
N ASP A 597 2.59 -8.57 27.93
CA ASP A 597 3.53 -9.36 28.73
C ASP A 597 4.80 -9.80 27.96
N ARG A 598 4.98 -9.35 26.71
CA ARG A 598 6.06 -9.83 25.82
C ARG A 598 7.28 -8.91 25.84
N THR A 599 8.40 -9.43 26.34
CA THR A 599 9.71 -8.78 26.23
C THR A 599 10.19 -8.76 24.77
N LEU A 600 10.51 -7.57 24.26
CA LEU A 600 11.02 -7.35 22.90
C LEU A 600 12.50 -6.93 22.87
N GLY A 601 13.00 -6.30 23.93
CA GLY A 601 14.34 -5.74 23.94
C GLY A 601 14.59 -4.72 25.04
N ALA A 602 15.72 -4.03 24.95
CA ALA A 602 16.07 -2.92 25.82
C ALA A 602 16.72 -1.78 25.01
N LEU A 603 16.39 -0.54 25.36
CA LEU A 603 16.94 0.68 24.80
C LEU A 603 17.82 1.35 25.86
N ARG A 604 19.09 1.58 25.55
CA ARG A 604 20.06 2.22 26.46
C ARG A 604 20.60 3.52 25.88
N PHE A 605 20.74 4.53 26.74
CA PHE A 605 21.52 5.74 26.48
C PHE A 605 22.55 5.96 27.60
N SER A 606 23.80 6.27 27.21
CA SER A 606 24.92 6.55 28.11
C SER A 606 25.38 8.01 27.96
N PHE A 607 25.87 8.58 29.05
CA PHE A 607 26.39 9.95 29.13
C PHE A 607 27.77 9.95 29.80
N ASP A 608 28.64 10.86 29.37
CA ASP A 608 30.02 11.05 29.88
C ASP A 608 30.10 11.95 31.13
N HIS A 609 28.97 12.46 31.61
CA HIS A 609 28.82 13.33 32.77
C HIS A 609 27.75 12.80 33.74
N SER A 610 27.76 13.27 34.99
CA SER A 610 26.68 12.99 35.94
C SER A 610 25.41 13.77 35.55
N ARG A 611 24.25 13.14 35.66
CA ARG A 611 22.96 13.69 35.20
C ARG A 611 21.85 13.25 36.15
N LEU A 612 21.09 14.22 36.66
CA LEU A 612 19.82 13.96 37.33
C LEU A 612 18.73 13.90 36.25
N PHE A 613 17.86 12.90 36.27
CA PHE A 613 16.75 12.79 35.34
C PHE A 613 15.49 13.40 35.97
N ASP A 614 15.01 14.54 35.45
CA ASP A 614 13.73 15.13 35.89
C ASP A 614 12.52 14.29 35.44
N ASP A 615 11.36 14.43 36.10
CA ASP A 615 10.19 13.58 35.84
C ASP A 615 9.64 13.74 34.41
N ASP A 616 9.79 14.93 33.81
CA ASP A 616 9.45 15.17 32.40
C ASP A 616 10.38 14.39 31.45
N GLU A 617 11.69 14.33 31.75
CA GLU A 617 12.67 13.58 30.96
C GLU A 617 12.47 12.08 31.15
N ARG A 618 12.22 11.62 32.38
CA ARG A 618 11.84 10.22 32.65
C ARG A 618 10.62 9.83 31.82
N THR A 619 9.58 10.67 31.82
CA THR A 619 8.36 10.51 31.02
C THR A 619 8.65 10.51 29.51
N PHE A 620 9.49 11.44 29.02
CA PHE A 620 9.86 11.52 27.60
C PHE A 620 10.62 10.28 27.12
N VAL A 621 11.59 9.78 27.89
CA VAL A 621 12.38 8.60 27.49
C VAL A 621 11.55 7.32 27.64
N GLN A 622 10.66 7.22 28.63
CA GLN A 622 9.67 6.13 28.71
C GLN A 622 8.74 6.13 27.50
N ALA A 623 8.21 7.29 27.09
CA ALA A 623 7.39 7.40 25.88
C ALA A 623 8.17 6.98 24.62
N LEU A 624 9.45 7.37 24.51
CA LEU A 624 10.35 6.95 23.44
C LEU A 624 10.55 5.42 23.43
N ALA A 625 10.72 4.79 24.59
CA ALA A 625 10.81 3.34 24.73
C ALA A 625 9.51 2.65 24.28
N THR A 626 8.34 3.08 24.75
CA THR A 626 7.04 2.53 24.34
C THR A 626 6.81 2.64 22.83
N GLN A 627 7.14 3.78 22.21
CA GLN A 627 7.07 3.94 20.75
C GLN A 627 8.04 3.01 20.00
N THR A 628 9.20 2.72 20.59
CA THR A 628 10.20 1.80 20.04
C THR A 628 9.75 0.34 20.14
N ALA A 629 9.15 -0.06 21.26
CA ALA A 629 8.59 -1.39 21.46
C ALA A 629 7.47 -1.69 20.43
N LEU A 630 6.53 -0.75 20.27
CA LEU A 630 5.47 -0.84 19.25
C LEU A 630 6.02 -0.87 17.81
N ALA A 631 7.10 -0.14 17.53
CA ALA A 631 7.76 -0.17 16.23
C ALA A 631 8.51 -1.50 15.97
N LEU A 632 9.15 -2.08 16.99
CA LEU A 632 9.79 -3.40 16.90
C LEU A 632 8.77 -4.52 16.64
N GLU A 633 7.66 -4.55 17.38
CA GLU A 633 6.62 -5.58 17.16
C GLU A 633 6.00 -5.44 15.77
N ARG A 634 5.72 -4.22 15.29
CA ARG A 634 5.23 -4.01 13.93
C ARG A 634 6.26 -4.42 12.87
N ALA A 635 7.54 -4.11 13.05
CA ALA A 635 8.60 -4.54 12.14
C ALA A 635 8.70 -6.08 12.09
N ARG A 636 8.66 -6.74 13.25
CA ARG A 636 8.62 -8.20 13.36
C ARG A 636 7.41 -8.81 12.65
N LEU A 637 6.21 -8.30 12.90
CA LEU A 637 4.98 -8.78 12.28
C LEU A 637 5.01 -8.59 10.76
N PHE A 638 5.52 -7.46 10.28
CA PHE A 638 5.70 -7.21 8.84
C PHE A 638 6.71 -8.17 8.19
N THR A 639 7.81 -8.49 8.87
CA THR A 639 8.77 -9.52 8.42
C THR A 639 8.10 -10.89 8.30
N VAL A 640 7.38 -11.33 9.34
CA VAL A 640 6.68 -12.64 9.34
C VAL A 640 5.54 -12.69 8.31
N GLU A 641 4.77 -11.62 8.14
CA GLU A 641 3.74 -11.53 7.10
C GLU A 641 4.36 -11.62 5.70
N ARG A 642 5.47 -10.91 5.48
CA ARG A 642 6.21 -10.93 4.22
C ARG A 642 6.76 -12.33 3.90
N GLU A 643 7.43 -12.97 4.85
CA GLU A 643 7.97 -14.32 4.70
C GLU A 643 6.85 -15.34 4.39
N ALA A 644 5.72 -15.26 5.10
CA ALA A 644 4.55 -16.10 4.84
C ALA A 644 3.96 -15.85 3.44
N ARG A 645 3.93 -14.59 2.98
CA ARG A 645 3.42 -14.21 1.65
C ARG A 645 4.35 -14.65 0.52
N GLU A 646 5.67 -14.50 0.70
CA GLU A 646 6.68 -14.97 -0.26
C GLU A 646 6.68 -16.50 -0.35
N ARG A 647 6.57 -17.22 0.78
CA ARG A 647 6.36 -18.68 0.81
C ARG A 647 5.07 -19.11 0.11
N THR A 648 3.96 -18.40 0.34
CA THR A 648 2.67 -18.70 -0.32
C THR A 648 2.75 -18.50 -1.84
N ALA A 649 3.39 -17.42 -2.30
CA ALA A 649 3.59 -17.16 -3.72
C ALA A 649 4.51 -18.20 -4.40
N LEU A 650 5.59 -18.62 -3.72
CA LEU A 650 6.46 -19.71 -4.18
C LEU A 650 5.68 -21.02 -4.37
N PHE A 651 4.81 -21.37 -3.42
CA PHE A 651 4.00 -22.59 -3.50
C PHE A 651 2.93 -22.54 -4.59
N ALA A 652 2.33 -21.38 -4.86
CA ALA A 652 1.42 -21.20 -5.99
C ALA A 652 2.17 -21.43 -7.31
N ALA A 653 3.25 -20.69 -7.55
CA ALA A 653 4.06 -20.81 -8.77
C ALA A 653 4.65 -22.22 -8.97
N ALA A 654 5.05 -22.90 -7.89
CA ALA A 654 5.48 -24.30 -7.94
C ALA A 654 4.32 -25.24 -8.34
N THR A 655 3.10 -24.99 -7.86
CA THR A 655 1.92 -25.78 -8.24
C THR A 655 1.64 -25.62 -9.73
N ASP A 656 1.60 -24.39 -10.25
CA ASP A 656 1.38 -24.11 -11.67
C ASP A 656 2.45 -24.75 -12.57
N LEU A 657 3.72 -24.65 -12.17
CA LEU A 657 4.85 -25.27 -12.89
C LEU A 657 4.79 -26.81 -12.88
N PHE A 658 4.23 -27.43 -11.84
CA PHE A 658 4.09 -28.90 -11.77
C PHE A 658 2.83 -29.42 -12.46
N THR A 659 1.74 -28.64 -12.53
CA THR A 659 0.51 -29.03 -13.23
C THR A 659 0.54 -28.73 -14.74
N SER A 660 1.38 -27.79 -15.18
CA SER A 660 1.58 -27.46 -16.60
C SER A 660 2.12 -28.59 -17.48
N THR A 661 2.55 -29.72 -16.91
CA THR A 661 3.09 -30.85 -17.67
C THR A 661 2.82 -32.20 -17.01
N LEU A 662 2.55 -33.21 -17.83
CA LEU A 662 2.43 -34.62 -17.39
C LEU A 662 3.76 -35.40 -17.54
N ASP A 663 4.86 -34.75 -17.90
CA ASP A 663 6.16 -35.39 -17.92
C ASP A 663 6.80 -35.40 -16.52
N THR A 664 6.87 -36.60 -15.93
CA THR A 664 7.55 -36.86 -14.65
C THR A 664 8.99 -36.32 -14.62
N ARG A 665 9.71 -36.32 -15.76
CA ARG A 665 11.07 -35.78 -15.85
C ARG A 665 11.07 -34.26 -15.66
N ARG A 666 10.24 -33.54 -16.42
CA ARG A 666 10.11 -32.08 -16.31
C ARG A 666 9.67 -31.62 -14.92
N ILE A 667 8.75 -32.35 -14.27
CA ILE A 667 8.34 -32.04 -12.88
C ILE A 667 9.54 -32.11 -11.92
N LEU A 668 10.41 -33.11 -12.06
CA LEU A 668 11.63 -33.23 -11.27
C LEU A 668 12.67 -32.16 -11.61
N GLU A 669 12.81 -31.79 -12.89
CA GLU A 669 13.69 -30.70 -13.34
C GLU A 669 13.22 -29.33 -12.79
N HIS A 670 11.91 -29.05 -12.84
CA HIS A 670 11.30 -27.86 -12.22
C HIS A 670 11.49 -27.84 -10.69
N LEU A 671 11.27 -28.96 -9.99
CA LEU A 671 11.44 -29.06 -8.54
C LEU A 671 12.89 -28.75 -8.13
N VAL A 672 13.86 -29.35 -8.82
CA VAL A 672 15.30 -29.16 -8.52
C VAL A 672 15.72 -27.71 -8.80
N ALA A 673 15.23 -27.08 -9.87
CA ALA A 673 15.49 -25.67 -10.17
C ALA A 673 14.89 -24.70 -9.12
N LEU A 674 13.67 -24.96 -8.64
CA LEU A 674 13.00 -24.13 -7.62
C LEU A 674 13.70 -24.16 -6.25
N LEU A 675 14.44 -25.22 -5.93
CA LEU A 675 15.13 -25.39 -4.65
C LEU A 675 16.50 -24.70 -4.59
N VAL A 676 17.13 -24.39 -5.73
CA VAL A 676 18.49 -23.80 -5.77
C VAL A 676 18.57 -22.35 -5.22
N PRO A 677 17.58 -21.45 -5.42
CA PRO A 677 17.55 -20.16 -4.74
C PRO A 677 17.53 -20.30 -3.20
N TRP A 678 16.80 -21.30 -2.70
CA TRP A 678 16.50 -21.58 -1.28
C TRP A 678 17.68 -22.23 -0.52
N HIS A 679 18.75 -21.43 -0.32
CA HIS A 679 19.96 -21.74 0.46
C HIS A 679 20.77 -23.00 0.06
N ALA A 680 20.30 -23.79 -0.90
CA ALA A 680 21.07 -24.83 -1.54
C ALA A 680 22.21 -24.23 -2.37
N GLY A 681 23.39 -24.82 -2.24
CA GLY A 681 24.47 -24.68 -3.22
C GLY A 681 24.22 -25.58 -4.43
N ARG A 682 23.69 -26.79 -4.23
CA ARG A 682 23.39 -27.76 -5.31
C ARG A 682 22.19 -28.63 -4.96
N ALA A 683 21.41 -29.01 -5.98
CA ALA A 683 20.23 -29.86 -5.84
C ALA A 683 20.21 -30.97 -6.92
N ALA A 684 19.61 -32.12 -6.62
CA ALA A 684 19.42 -33.21 -7.58
C ALA A 684 18.19 -34.08 -7.26
N ALA A 685 17.65 -34.77 -8.26
CA ALA A 685 16.56 -35.72 -8.11
C ALA A 685 16.88 -37.07 -8.76
N CYS A 686 16.44 -38.16 -8.12
CA CYS A 686 16.62 -39.54 -8.59
C CYS A 686 15.34 -40.35 -8.55
N ARG A 687 15.28 -41.44 -9.32
CA ARG A 687 14.22 -42.46 -9.31
C ARG A 687 14.81 -43.87 -9.41
N PHE A 688 13.97 -44.89 -9.25
CA PHE A 688 14.35 -46.25 -9.66
C PHE A 688 14.34 -46.38 -11.19
N ASP A 689 15.32 -47.08 -11.74
CA ASP A 689 15.30 -47.55 -13.14
C ASP A 689 14.56 -48.90 -13.28
N GLU A 690 14.45 -49.42 -14.51
CA GLU A 690 13.73 -50.67 -14.81
C GLU A 690 14.39 -51.93 -14.21
N GLU A 691 15.68 -51.88 -13.86
CA GLU A 691 16.39 -52.98 -13.19
C GLU A 691 16.35 -52.86 -11.65
N GLY A 692 15.77 -51.79 -11.11
CA GLY A 692 15.76 -51.48 -9.68
C GLY A 692 17.05 -50.83 -9.16
N GLY A 693 17.92 -50.37 -10.05
CA GLY A 693 18.99 -49.43 -9.75
C GLY A 693 18.46 -48.02 -9.47
N VAL A 694 19.36 -47.03 -9.38
CA VAL A 694 19.00 -45.64 -9.09
C VAL A 694 19.53 -44.74 -10.21
N GLU A 695 18.61 -44.13 -10.94
CA GLU A 695 18.89 -43.15 -12.00
C GLU A 695 18.81 -41.73 -11.44
N ILE A 696 19.79 -40.89 -11.75
CA ILE A 696 19.73 -39.45 -11.51
C ILE A 696 19.04 -38.79 -12.71
N VAL A 697 17.91 -38.12 -12.46
CA VAL A 697 17.03 -37.57 -13.51
C VAL A 697 17.34 -36.10 -13.77
N ALA A 698 17.59 -35.33 -12.71
CA ALA A 698 17.82 -33.89 -12.76
C ALA A 698 18.92 -33.48 -11.77
N VAL A 699 19.73 -32.47 -12.13
CA VAL A 699 20.75 -31.84 -11.27
C VAL A 699 20.82 -30.35 -11.61
N THR A 700 20.84 -29.48 -10.60
CA THR A 700 21.05 -28.03 -10.77
C THR A 700 22.05 -27.53 -9.72
N ASP A 701 22.80 -26.50 -10.08
CA ASP A 701 23.91 -25.93 -9.31
C ASP A 701 23.64 -24.43 -9.15
N ARG A 702 23.98 -23.81 -8.01
CA ARG A 702 23.78 -22.36 -7.81
C ARG A 702 24.60 -21.50 -8.78
N ALA A 703 25.60 -22.08 -9.43
CA ALA A 703 26.35 -21.46 -10.53
C ALA A 703 25.67 -21.55 -11.92
N ASP A 704 24.76 -22.51 -12.12
CA ASP A 704 23.94 -22.64 -13.35
C ASP A 704 22.55 -22.03 -13.03
N PRO A 705 22.26 -20.77 -13.41
CA PRO A 705 21.00 -20.11 -13.02
C PRO A 705 19.77 -20.86 -13.58
N PRO A 706 18.63 -20.83 -12.88
CA PRO A 706 17.40 -21.41 -13.41
C PRO A 706 17.04 -20.76 -14.75
N PRO A 707 16.42 -21.49 -15.70
CA PRO A 707 15.95 -20.89 -16.94
C PRO A 707 14.99 -19.75 -16.62
N THR A 708 15.41 -18.52 -16.92
CA THR A 708 14.61 -17.32 -16.69
C THR A 708 13.34 -17.42 -17.52
N VAL A 709 12.19 -17.60 -16.86
CA VAL A 709 10.88 -17.90 -17.48
C VAL A 709 10.64 -17.00 -18.70
N PRO A 710 10.78 -17.54 -19.94
CA PRO A 710 10.50 -16.78 -21.14
C PRO A 710 9.01 -16.84 -21.41
N ALA A 711 8.43 -15.72 -21.84
CA ALA A 711 7.15 -15.79 -22.53
C ALA A 711 7.36 -16.45 -23.91
N GLN A 712 6.68 -17.58 -24.13
CA GLN A 712 6.36 -18.13 -25.47
C GLN A 712 7.54 -18.53 -26.39
N ASP A 713 8.12 -19.72 -26.19
CA ASP A 713 8.43 -20.68 -27.28
C ASP A 713 8.73 -22.10 -26.72
N PRO A 714 8.01 -23.17 -27.13
CA PRO A 714 8.21 -24.53 -26.62
C PRO A 714 9.15 -25.40 -27.50
N SER A 715 10.35 -24.94 -27.86
CA SER A 715 11.29 -25.70 -28.70
C SER A 715 12.69 -25.98 -28.09
N VAL A 716 12.93 -27.28 -27.81
CA VAL A 716 14.21 -28.01 -27.68
C VAL A 716 15.41 -27.32 -26.98
N VAL A 717 15.75 -27.79 -25.76
CA VAL A 717 17.10 -27.68 -25.18
C VAL A 717 17.62 -29.09 -24.82
N PRO A 718 18.82 -29.51 -25.28
CA PRO A 718 19.35 -30.84 -25.00
C PRO A 718 20.16 -30.88 -23.69
N VAL A 719 19.93 -31.90 -22.86
CA VAL A 719 20.79 -32.25 -21.72
C VAL A 719 21.18 -33.73 -21.82
N HIS A 720 22.48 -34.01 -21.78
CA HIS A 720 23.03 -35.33 -22.10
C HIS A 720 22.78 -36.39 -21.02
N ALA A 721 22.46 -37.62 -21.44
CA ALA A 721 22.29 -38.77 -20.56
C ALA A 721 23.60 -39.58 -20.40
N SER A 722 24.08 -39.71 -19.16
CA SER A 722 25.00 -40.76 -18.67
C SER A 722 25.15 -40.64 -17.15
N SER A 723 25.26 -41.72 -16.37
CA SER A 723 25.21 -43.16 -16.71
C SER A 723 24.65 -43.94 -15.52
N ALA A 724 24.02 -45.09 -15.75
CA ALA A 724 23.56 -45.96 -14.67
C ALA A 724 24.72 -46.40 -13.74
N VAL A 725 24.47 -46.50 -12.44
CA VAL A 725 25.45 -46.92 -11.43
C VAL A 725 25.17 -48.37 -11.02
N PRO A 726 25.97 -49.36 -11.46
CA PRO A 726 25.69 -50.77 -11.20
C PRO A 726 25.88 -51.14 -9.72
N ALA A 727 24.78 -51.47 -9.04
CA ALA A 727 24.75 -51.66 -7.60
C ALA A 727 25.04 -53.11 -7.15
N ARG A 728 26.33 -53.50 -7.04
CA ARG A 728 26.74 -54.74 -6.35
C ARG A 728 28.02 -54.59 -5.52
N GLY A 729 27.95 -54.95 -4.24
CA GLY A 729 29.13 -55.11 -3.35
C GLY A 729 29.02 -54.34 -2.02
N PRO A 730 28.98 -55.01 -0.86
CA PRO A 730 28.99 -54.36 0.46
C PRO A 730 30.43 -54.21 0.99
N SER A 731 31.29 -53.43 0.32
CA SER A 731 32.62 -53.09 0.85
C SER A 731 33.14 -51.72 0.41
N THR A 732 33.89 -51.10 1.31
CA THR A 732 34.52 -49.78 1.29
C THR A 732 35.28 -49.37 0.02
N ASP A 733 35.15 -48.08 -0.33
CA ASP A 733 36.03 -47.21 -1.13
C ASP A 733 36.29 -47.52 -2.63
N PRO A 734 35.66 -46.74 -3.54
CA PRO A 734 36.05 -46.62 -4.95
C PRO A 734 36.52 -45.21 -5.38
N LEU A 735 37.17 -44.40 -4.53
CA LEU A 735 37.63 -43.03 -4.85
C LEU A 735 39.05 -42.93 -5.45
N ARG A 736 39.46 -43.91 -6.28
CA ARG A 736 40.70 -43.83 -7.08
C ARG A 736 40.48 -44.24 -8.54
N GLY A 737 39.94 -43.32 -9.35
CA GLY A 737 39.85 -43.48 -10.81
C GLY A 737 39.25 -42.29 -11.57
N TRP A 738 38.36 -41.52 -10.93
CA TRP A 738 37.63 -40.44 -11.61
C TRP A 738 38.30 -39.06 -11.45
N ARG A 739 39.05 -38.62 -12.47
CA ARG A 739 39.45 -37.22 -12.65
C ARG A 739 38.67 -36.61 -13.81
N GLY A 740 37.57 -35.92 -13.50
CA GLY A 740 36.84 -35.09 -14.47
C GLY A 740 35.37 -35.45 -14.68
N SER A 741 34.54 -35.34 -13.63
CA SER A 741 33.08 -35.26 -13.79
C SER A 741 32.42 -34.60 -12.57
N ARG A 742 31.26 -33.97 -12.77
CA ARG A 742 30.46 -33.28 -11.74
C ARG A 742 29.87 -34.32 -10.77
N ALA A 743 30.41 -34.42 -9.54
CA ALA A 743 29.89 -35.33 -8.53
C ALA A 743 28.40 -35.05 -8.22
N VAL A 744 27.58 -36.10 -8.07
CA VAL A 744 26.15 -35.99 -7.75
C VAL A 744 25.97 -35.54 -6.29
N PRO A 745 25.08 -34.56 -5.99
CA PRO A 745 24.69 -34.23 -4.63
C PRO A 745 24.20 -35.47 -3.85
N ASP A 746 24.75 -35.71 -2.66
CA ASP A 746 24.38 -36.77 -1.70
C ASP A 746 23.76 -38.07 -2.27
N SER A 747 24.45 -38.73 -3.19
CA SER A 747 23.96 -39.99 -3.79
C SER A 747 23.69 -41.09 -2.75
N GLY A 748 24.37 -41.06 -1.60
CA GLY A 748 24.11 -41.93 -0.46
C GLY A 748 22.79 -41.61 0.24
N GLY A 749 22.61 -40.37 0.69
CA GLY A 749 21.38 -39.91 1.35
C GLY A 749 20.15 -40.03 0.45
N MET A 750 20.26 -39.67 -0.83
CA MET A 750 19.20 -39.83 -1.83
C MET A 750 18.81 -41.30 -2.04
N THR A 751 19.80 -42.20 -2.20
CA THR A 751 19.54 -43.65 -2.33
C THR A 751 18.88 -44.21 -1.06
N GLN A 752 19.30 -43.75 0.12
CA GLN A 752 18.71 -44.17 1.39
C GLN A 752 17.27 -43.66 1.55
N ALA A 753 16.99 -42.40 1.21
CA ALA A 753 15.64 -41.83 1.23
C ALA A 753 14.71 -42.59 0.26
N LEU A 754 15.15 -42.78 -0.99
CA LEU A 754 14.44 -43.51 -2.04
C LEU A 754 14.15 -44.98 -1.65
N ARG A 755 15.05 -45.64 -0.90
CA ARG A 755 14.84 -47.04 -0.46
C ARG A 755 14.04 -47.18 0.83
N THR A 756 14.06 -46.19 1.72
CA THR A 756 13.41 -46.27 3.04
C THR A 756 12.06 -45.54 3.11
N GLY A 757 11.76 -44.66 2.15
CA GLY A 757 10.58 -43.79 2.21
C GLY A 757 10.64 -42.79 3.37
N ARG A 758 11.84 -42.43 3.86
CA ARG A 758 12.03 -41.49 4.97
C ARG A 758 13.03 -40.37 4.63
N PRO A 759 12.87 -39.16 5.19
CA PRO A 759 13.89 -38.12 5.13
C PRO A 759 15.22 -38.59 5.72
N VAL A 760 16.32 -38.14 5.13
CA VAL A 760 17.69 -38.36 5.62
C VAL A 760 18.38 -37.01 5.72
N ARG A 761 18.81 -36.61 6.92
CA ARG A 761 19.66 -35.44 7.14
C ARG A 761 21.04 -35.88 7.62
N SER A 762 22.07 -35.22 7.11
CA SER A 762 23.46 -35.41 7.52
C SER A 762 23.71 -34.92 8.96
N PRO A 763 24.67 -35.48 9.71
CA PRO A 763 24.94 -35.08 11.11
C PRO A 763 25.41 -33.63 11.27
N ASP A 764 26.04 -33.08 10.23
CA ASP A 764 26.51 -31.70 10.12
C ASP A 764 25.46 -30.75 9.50
N GLY A 765 24.29 -31.27 9.10
CA GLY A 765 23.18 -30.50 8.53
C GLY A 765 23.41 -29.95 7.11
N THR A 766 24.61 -30.09 6.54
CA THR A 766 24.95 -29.55 5.20
C THR A 766 24.27 -30.29 4.04
N ARG A 767 23.64 -31.43 4.30
CA ARG A 767 22.91 -32.25 3.31
C ARG A 767 21.58 -32.74 3.85
N LEU A 768 20.57 -32.68 2.99
CA LEU A 768 19.20 -33.12 3.24
C LEU A 768 18.67 -33.87 2.02
N ALA A 769 18.16 -35.09 2.21
CA ALA A 769 17.47 -35.86 1.19
C ALA A 769 16.04 -36.19 1.63
N LEU A 770 15.09 -36.04 0.70
CA LEU A 770 13.65 -36.16 0.94
C LEU A 770 13.01 -37.13 -0.08
N PRO A 771 12.24 -38.14 0.37
CA PRO A 771 11.58 -39.10 -0.51
C PRO A 771 10.30 -38.52 -1.09
N MET A 772 9.93 -38.96 -2.29
CA MET A 772 8.64 -38.72 -2.93
C MET A 772 7.83 -40.01 -2.83
N VAL A 773 6.74 -40.03 -2.07
CA VAL A 773 6.04 -41.26 -1.68
C VAL A 773 4.59 -41.26 -2.18
N LEU A 774 4.29 -42.14 -3.13
CA LEU A 774 2.94 -42.36 -3.66
C LEU A 774 2.35 -43.68 -3.15
N GLY A 775 1.17 -43.64 -2.53
CA GLY A 775 0.49 -44.85 -2.03
C GLY A 775 1.34 -45.67 -1.05
N GLY A 776 2.19 -45.01 -0.26
CA GLY A 776 3.14 -45.66 0.66
C GLY A 776 4.39 -46.25 0.00
N ARG A 777 4.58 -46.08 -1.31
CA ARG A 777 5.78 -46.52 -2.06
C ARG A 777 6.63 -45.31 -2.47
N PRO A 778 7.94 -45.29 -2.16
CA PRO A 778 8.83 -44.25 -2.68
C PRO A 778 9.02 -44.41 -4.19
N VAL A 779 8.84 -43.32 -4.95
CA VAL A 779 8.88 -43.30 -6.42
C VAL A 779 10.04 -42.48 -6.99
N ALA A 780 10.52 -41.52 -6.20
CA ALA A 780 11.67 -40.66 -6.46
C ALA A 780 12.22 -40.13 -5.13
N ALA A 781 13.36 -39.46 -5.14
CA ALA A 781 13.86 -38.68 -4.01
C ALA A 781 14.65 -37.46 -4.51
N VAL A 782 14.56 -36.34 -3.79
CA VAL A 782 15.38 -35.15 -4.01
C VAL A 782 16.51 -35.11 -2.97
N GLY A 783 17.66 -34.57 -3.35
CA GLY A 783 18.80 -34.32 -2.47
C GLY A 783 19.31 -32.90 -2.62
N LEU A 784 19.68 -32.29 -1.50
CA LEU A 784 20.17 -30.93 -1.37
C LEU A 784 21.52 -30.93 -0.66
N VAL A 785 22.40 -30.05 -1.12
CA VAL A 785 23.65 -29.67 -0.44
C VAL A 785 23.60 -28.17 -0.21
N ALA A 786 23.76 -27.77 1.05
CA ALA A 786 23.75 -26.39 1.51
C ALA A 786 24.84 -25.54 0.81
N ALA A 787 24.60 -24.22 0.75
CA ALA A 787 25.64 -23.26 0.40
C ALA A 787 26.74 -23.18 1.48
N GLU A 788 27.90 -22.64 1.13
CA GLU A 788 29.04 -22.53 2.04
C GLU A 788 28.69 -21.69 3.28
N GLY A 789 28.91 -22.25 4.47
CA GLY A 789 28.55 -21.62 5.75
C GLY A 789 27.11 -21.82 6.23
N HIS A 790 26.28 -22.60 5.52
CA HIS A 790 24.90 -22.91 5.88
C HIS A 790 24.69 -24.41 6.23
N ALA A 791 23.70 -24.70 7.06
CA ALA A 791 23.25 -26.03 7.44
C ALA A 791 21.73 -25.99 7.68
N TYR A 792 21.00 -27.01 7.21
CA TYR A 792 19.54 -27.00 7.17
C TYR A 792 18.90 -27.22 8.54
N GLU A 793 18.04 -26.27 8.96
CA GLU A 793 17.24 -26.37 10.17
C GLU A 793 15.90 -27.11 9.94
N ASP A 794 15.24 -27.49 11.04
CA ASP A 794 14.00 -28.28 10.99
C ASP A 794 12.84 -27.54 10.29
N ASP A 795 12.80 -26.21 10.34
CA ASP A 795 11.79 -25.41 9.65
C ASP A 795 12.04 -25.28 8.14
N GLU A 796 13.29 -25.22 7.71
CA GLU A 796 13.63 -25.25 6.28
C GLU A 796 13.31 -26.62 5.67
N GLN A 797 13.62 -27.69 6.40
CA GLN A 797 13.24 -29.06 6.02
C GLN A 797 11.71 -29.20 5.82
N ARG A 798 10.88 -28.50 6.62
CA ARG A 798 9.41 -28.47 6.42
C ARG A 798 9.01 -27.79 5.12
N VAL A 799 9.65 -26.67 4.74
CA VAL A 799 9.34 -25.96 3.48
C VAL A 799 9.75 -26.79 2.26
N VAL A 800 10.94 -27.40 2.29
CA VAL A 800 11.39 -28.28 1.21
C VAL A 800 10.46 -29.49 1.08
N ALA A 801 10.05 -30.12 2.19
CA ALA A 801 9.08 -31.21 2.18
C ALA A 801 7.75 -30.78 1.51
N GLU A 802 7.25 -29.58 1.79
CA GLU A 802 6.01 -29.07 1.18
C GLU A 802 6.08 -28.84 -0.35
N LEU A 803 7.29 -28.61 -0.90
CA LEU A 803 7.52 -28.57 -2.35
C LEU A 803 7.63 -29.99 -2.93
N VAL A 804 8.31 -30.89 -2.21
CA VAL A 804 8.46 -32.31 -2.58
C VAL A 804 7.11 -33.02 -2.60
N ASP A 805 6.22 -32.74 -1.65
CA ASP A 805 4.86 -33.31 -1.60
C ASP A 805 4.00 -32.83 -2.78
N ARG A 806 4.05 -31.54 -3.13
CA ARG A 806 3.35 -31.01 -4.34
C ARG A 806 3.84 -31.66 -5.61
N ALA A 807 5.16 -31.77 -5.80
CA ALA A 807 5.74 -32.48 -6.94
C ALA A 807 5.41 -33.98 -6.92
N THR A 808 5.28 -34.59 -5.74
CA THR A 808 4.85 -36.00 -5.58
C THR A 808 3.42 -36.19 -6.08
N VAL A 809 2.48 -35.31 -5.72
CA VAL A 809 1.10 -35.34 -6.23
C VAL A 809 1.07 -35.19 -7.75
N ALA A 810 1.83 -34.25 -8.32
CA ALA A 810 1.90 -34.05 -9.77
C ALA A 810 2.46 -35.28 -10.51
N ILE A 811 3.51 -35.93 -9.99
CA ILE A 811 4.03 -37.20 -10.52
C ILE A 811 3.00 -38.33 -10.38
N GLY A 812 2.16 -38.30 -9.34
CA GLY A 812 1.04 -39.22 -9.17
C GLY A 812 0.02 -39.09 -10.30
N ASN A 813 -0.45 -37.87 -10.56
CA ASN A 813 -1.40 -37.57 -11.63
C ASN A 813 -0.83 -37.93 -13.02
N ALA A 814 0.43 -37.57 -13.29
CA ALA A 814 1.15 -37.92 -14.51
C ALA A 814 1.20 -39.44 -14.75
N ARG A 815 1.55 -40.22 -13.72
CA ARG A 815 1.62 -41.69 -13.81
C ARG A 815 0.25 -42.35 -13.94
N GLN A 816 -0.77 -41.79 -13.29
CA GLN A 816 -2.15 -42.28 -13.41
C GLN A 816 -2.65 -42.12 -14.85
N TYR A 817 -2.49 -40.93 -15.43
CA TYR A 817 -2.92 -40.63 -16.80
C TYR A 817 -2.21 -41.50 -17.84
N GLU A 818 -0.89 -41.67 -17.75
CA GLU A 818 -0.14 -42.54 -18.67
C GLU A 818 -0.52 -44.02 -18.49
N GLN A 819 -0.82 -44.48 -17.27
CA GLN A 819 -1.31 -45.84 -17.05
C GLN A 819 -2.72 -46.06 -17.61
N GLU A 820 -3.63 -45.08 -17.48
CA GLU A 820 -4.96 -45.11 -18.08
C GLU A 820 -4.87 -45.18 -19.60
N ARG A 821 -4.14 -44.25 -20.22
CA ARG A 821 -3.83 -44.22 -21.67
C ARG A 821 -3.22 -45.52 -22.17
N ARG A 822 -2.22 -46.07 -21.47
CA ARG A 822 -1.59 -47.35 -21.83
C ARG A 822 -2.58 -48.53 -21.74
N THR A 823 -3.45 -48.53 -20.73
CA THR A 823 -4.48 -49.57 -20.55
C THR A 823 -5.51 -49.50 -21.68
N ALA A 824 -5.97 -48.30 -22.00
CA ALA A 824 -6.97 -48.01 -23.02
C ALA A 824 -6.52 -48.44 -24.43
N VAL A 825 -5.32 -48.03 -24.87
CA VAL A 825 -4.72 -48.45 -26.16
C VAL A 825 -4.47 -49.96 -26.22
N THR A 826 -4.13 -50.59 -25.09
CA THR A 826 -3.94 -52.06 -25.02
C THR A 826 -5.28 -52.79 -25.18
N LEU A 827 -6.36 -52.26 -24.59
CA LEU A 827 -7.71 -52.80 -24.76
C LEU A 827 -8.16 -52.73 -26.23
N GLN A 828 -8.07 -51.55 -26.86
CA GLN A 828 -8.44 -51.32 -28.27
C GLN A 828 -7.79 -52.36 -29.22
N ARG A 829 -6.47 -52.54 -29.08
CA ARG A 829 -5.66 -53.49 -29.88
C ARG A 829 -5.96 -54.97 -29.60
N SER A 830 -6.69 -55.28 -28.52
CA SER A 830 -7.18 -56.63 -28.22
C SER A 830 -8.59 -56.90 -28.75
N LEU A 831 -9.38 -55.84 -29.00
CA LEU A 831 -10.78 -55.94 -29.42
C LEU A 831 -10.97 -55.88 -30.95
N LEU A 832 -9.99 -55.39 -31.71
CA LEU A 832 -10.00 -55.37 -33.18
C LEU A 832 -9.33 -56.62 -33.82
N PRO A 833 -9.52 -56.89 -35.13
CA PRO A 833 -8.87 -58.01 -35.81
C PRO A 833 -7.36 -57.76 -36.01
N GLN A 834 -6.50 -58.50 -35.30
CA GLN A 834 -5.03 -58.35 -35.44
C GLN A 834 -4.50 -58.87 -36.80
N ARG A 835 -5.25 -59.74 -37.47
CA ARG A 835 -5.06 -60.17 -38.87
C ARG A 835 -6.42 -60.46 -39.48
N LEU A 836 -6.55 -60.25 -40.79
CA LEU A 836 -7.67 -60.74 -41.60
C LEU A 836 -7.35 -62.17 -42.12
N PRO A 837 -8.38 -62.97 -42.47
CA PRO A 837 -8.19 -64.29 -43.07
C PRO A 837 -7.63 -64.21 -44.50
N GLU A 838 -6.77 -65.16 -44.86
CA GLU A 838 -6.34 -65.39 -46.25
C GLU A 838 -7.39 -66.26 -46.95
N ILE A 839 -8.05 -65.74 -47.99
CA ILE A 839 -9.13 -66.41 -48.72
C ILE A 839 -8.78 -66.43 -50.22
N PRO A 840 -8.74 -67.60 -50.88
CA PRO A 840 -8.50 -67.67 -52.33
C PRO A 840 -9.52 -66.84 -53.12
N GLY A 841 -9.06 -66.12 -54.15
CA GLY A 841 -9.92 -65.28 -54.99
C GLY A 841 -10.30 -63.92 -54.38
N LEU A 842 -9.90 -63.62 -53.14
CA LEU A 842 -10.11 -62.31 -52.50
C LEU A 842 -8.79 -61.68 -52.04
N ALA A 843 -8.70 -60.36 -52.11
CA ALA A 843 -7.62 -59.58 -51.49
C ALA A 843 -8.20 -58.50 -50.57
N PHE A 844 -7.60 -58.34 -49.39
CA PHE A 844 -8.09 -57.47 -48.33
C PHE A 844 -7.03 -56.46 -47.88
N ALA A 845 -7.43 -55.20 -47.72
CA ALA A 845 -6.68 -54.23 -46.94
C ALA A 845 -7.61 -53.54 -45.94
N TRP A 846 -7.01 -53.01 -44.87
CA TRP A 846 -7.73 -52.26 -43.86
C TRP A 846 -6.84 -51.13 -43.32
N ARG A 847 -7.48 -50.13 -42.73
CA ARG A 847 -6.82 -49.06 -41.96
C ARG A 847 -7.64 -48.80 -40.71
N TYR A 848 -6.96 -48.45 -39.64
CA TYR A 848 -7.58 -47.97 -38.40
C TYR A 848 -6.73 -46.83 -37.85
N LEU A 849 -7.30 -45.64 -37.80
CA LEU A 849 -6.72 -44.47 -37.14
C LEU A 849 -7.52 -44.23 -35.85
N PRO A 850 -6.89 -44.28 -34.67
CA PRO A 850 -7.56 -43.89 -33.45
C PRO A 850 -7.65 -42.36 -33.38
N GLY A 851 -8.73 -41.84 -32.78
CA GLY A 851 -8.91 -40.40 -32.57
C GLY A 851 -7.83 -39.77 -31.67
N SER A 852 -7.74 -38.44 -31.74
CA SER A 852 -6.73 -37.63 -31.04
C SER A 852 -6.69 -37.87 -29.52
N ALA A 853 -5.58 -37.48 -28.87
CA ALA A 853 -5.18 -37.93 -27.53
C ALA A 853 -6.16 -37.69 -26.35
N GLY A 854 -7.29 -36.99 -26.53
CA GLY A 854 -8.39 -36.95 -25.57
C GLY A 854 -9.31 -38.18 -25.61
N ALA A 855 -9.48 -38.80 -26.78
CA ALA A 855 -10.27 -40.01 -26.99
C ALA A 855 -9.43 -41.25 -26.68
N LEU A 856 -9.43 -41.71 -25.42
CA LEU A 856 -8.56 -42.81 -24.99
C LEU A 856 -8.86 -44.17 -25.67
N VAL A 857 -10.08 -44.36 -26.22
CA VAL A 857 -10.48 -45.51 -27.05
C VAL A 857 -11.63 -45.11 -27.99
N GLY A 858 -11.69 -45.67 -29.19
CA GLY A 858 -12.76 -45.46 -30.17
C GLY A 858 -13.90 -46.48 -30.18
N GLY A 859 -14.99 -46.11 -30.86
CA GLY A 859 -16.18 -46.94 -31.12
C GLY A 859 -16.09 -47.78 -32.40
N ASP A 860 -15.37 -47.29 -33.41
CA ASP A 860 -15.15 -47.91 -34.73
C ASP A 860 -14.66 -49.38 -34.68
N TRP A 861 -15.21 -50.22 -35.57
CA TRP A 861 -14.79 -51.62 -35.76
C TRP A 861 -15.16 -52.21 -37.12
N TYR A 862 -14.48 -53.31 -37.45
CA TYR A 862 -14.73 -54.14 -38.63
C TYR A 862 -14.36 -55.61 -38.35
N ASP A 863 -14.83 -56.53 -39.18
CA ASP A 863 -14.37 -57.92 -39.20
C ASP A 863 -14.61 -58.60 -40.56
N VAL A 864 -13.89 -59.70 -40.79
CA VAL A 864 -14.04 -60.57 -41.97
C VAL A 864 -14.10 -62.02 -41.49
N LEU A 865 -15.21 -62.70 -41.78
CA LEU A 865 -15.52 -64.04 -41.29
C LEU A 865 -15.80 -64.98 -42.47
N PRO A 866 -14.95 -65.97 -42.77
CA PRO A 866 -15.30 -67.02 -43.71
C PRO A 866 -16.35 -67.95 -43.07
N LEU A 867 -17.41 -68.27 -43.82
CA LEU A 867 -18.49 -69.15 -43.37
C LEU A 867 -18.25 -70.59 -43.85
N ASP A 868 -18.83 -71.56 -43.15
CA ASP A 868 -18.77 -72.99 -43.52
C ASP A 868 -19.42 -73.31 -44.88
N ASP A 869 -20.21 -72.38 -45.44
CA ASP A 869 -20.82 -72.49 -46.77
C ASP A 869 -19.99 -71.81 -47.90
N GLY A 870 -18.76 -71.38 -47.61
CA GLY A 870 -17.82 -70.80 -48.58
C GLY A 870 -17.96 -69.29 -48.78
N ARG A 871 -19.12 -68.71 -48.42
CA ARG A 871 -19.35 -67.26 -48.49
C ARG A 871 -18.61 -66.53 -47.36
N ILE A 872 -18.32 -65.25 -47.59
CA ILE A 872 -17.56 -64.42 -46.67
C ILE A 872 -18.47 -63.33 -46.09
N ALA A 873 -18.62 -63.33 -44.77
CA ALA A 873 -19.28 -62.26 -44.06
C ALA A 873 -18.31 -61.09 -43.81
N LEU A 874 -18.71 -59.90 -44.23
CA LEU A 874 -18.03 -58.63 -44.03
C LEU A 874 -18.87 -57.78 -43.08
N VAL A 875 -18.24 -57.18 -42.08
CA VAL A 875 -18.92 -56.24 -41.17
C VAL A 875 -18.06 -55.03 -40.89
N ILE A 876 -18.71 -53.87 -40.79
CA ILE A 876 -18.16 -52.62 -40.28
C ILE A 876 -19.22 -51.89 -39.46
N GLY A 877 -18.82 -51.07 -38.50
CA GLY A 877 -19.73 -50.26 -37.71
C GLY A 877 -19.02 -49.30 -36.75
N ASP A 878 -19.81 -48.44 -36.13
CA ASP A 878 -19.42 -47.54 -35.03
C ASP A 878 -20.37 -47.70 -33.83
N VAL A 879 -19.90 -47.34 -32.63
CA VAL A 879 -20.69 -47.24 -31.40
C VAL A 879 -20.59 -45.82 -30.84
N MET A 880 -21.74 -45.12 -30.80
CA MET A 880 -21.81 -43.70 -30.47
C MET A 880 -21.10 -43.32 -29.16
N GLY A 881 -20.15 -42.37 -29.30
CA GLY A 881 -19.38 -41.78 -28.22
C GLY A 881 -18.05 -42.48 -27.95
N HIS A 882 -17.17 -41.84 -27.19
CA HIS A 882 -15.78 -42.28 -27.02
C HIS A 882 -15.50 -43.00 -25.68
N GLY A 883 -14.34 -43.66 -25.61
CA GLY A 883 -13.75 -44.23 -24.40
C GLY A 883 -14.07 -45.71 -24.15
N ILE A 884 -13.64 -46.20 -22.97
CA ILE A 884 -13.63 -47.63 -22.60
C ILE A 884 -15.02 -48.29 -22.73
N HIS A 885 -16.10 -47.56 -22.51
CA HIS A 885 -17.47 -48.07 -22.65
C HIS A 885 -17.88 -48.33 -24.10
N ALA A 886 -17.60 -47.39 -25.01
CA ALA A 886 -17.86 -47.58 -26.44
C ALA A 886 -17.04 -48.75 -27.00
N ALA A 887 -15.77 -48.83 -26.61
CA ALA A 887 -14.91 -49.96 -26.95
C ALA A 887 -15.41 -51.31 -26.40
N ALA A 888 -15.93 -51.34 -25.16
CA ALA A 888 -16.49 -52.55 -24.57
C ALA A 888 -17.75 -53.02 -25.33
N ALA A 889 -18.66 -52.09 -25.65
CA ALA A 889 -19.83 -52.36 -26.47
C ALA A 889 -19.45 -52.82 -27.89
N MET A 890 -18.50 -52.15 -28.54
CA MET A 890 -17.91 -52.54 -29.83
C MET A 890 -17.39 -53.98 -29.79
N GLY A 891 -16.59 -54.35 -28.78
CA GLY A 891 -16.06 -55.70 -28.62
C GLY A 891 -17.15 -56.75 -28.42
N GLN A 892 -18.24 -56.39 -27.73
CA GLN A 892 -19.40 -57.25 -27.52
C GLN A 892 -20.26 -57.40 -28.79
N LEU A 893 -20.48 -56.34 -29.57
CA LEU A 893 -21.17 -56.39 -30.86
C LEU A 893 -20.38 -57.22 -31.87
N ARG A 894 -19.06 -57.02 -31.96
CA ARG A 894 -18.15 -57.84 -32.77
C ARG A 894 -18.21 -59.32 -32.37
N ALA A 895 -18.26 -59.62 -31.07
CA ALA A 895 -18.43 -60.98 -30.57
C ALA A 895 -19.83 -61.57 -30.88
N ALA A 896 -20.89 -60.76 -30.83
CA ALA A 896 -22.24 -61.17 -31.21
C ALA A 896 -22.35 -61.48 -32.71
N VAL A 897 -21.74 -60.67 -33.59
CA VAL A 897 -21.64 -60.99 -35.02
C VAL A 897 -20.87 -62.30 -35.23
N ARG A 898 -19.75 -62.51 -34.54
CA ARG A 898 -19.02 -63.81 -34.59
C ARG A 898 -19.82 -65.01 -34.07
N ALA A 899 -20.87 -64.81 -33.27
CA ALA A 899 -21.76 -65.85 -32.77
C ALA A 899 -23.02 -66.07 -33.65
N HIS A 900 -23.35 -65.12 -34.53
CA HIS A 900 -24.60 -65.12 -35.31
C HIS A 900 -24.39 -65.12 -36.84
N ALA A 901 -23.22 -64.71 -37.33
CA ALA A 901 -22.78 -64.91 -38.71
C ALA A 901 -22.36 -66.37 -38.92
N VAL A 902 -23.34 -67.26 -38.98
CA VAL A 902 -23.18 -68.67 -39.33
C VAL A 902 -23.80 -68.95 -40.70
N ALA A 903 -23.39 -70.06 -41.34
CA ALA A 903 -23.89 -70.48 -42.64
C ALA A 903 -25.43 -70.43 -42.75
N GLN A 904 -25.93 -70.09 -43.94
CA GLN A 904 -27.35 -69.87 -44.26
C GLN A 904 -28.08 -68.72 -43.55
N THR A 905 -27.47 -68.02 -42.57
CA THR A 905 -28.06 -66.80 -41.97
C THR A 905 -28.06 -65.65 -42.99
N SER A 906 -29.08 -64.79 -42.99
CA SER A 906 -29.18 -63.62 -43.88
C SER A 906 -28.81 -62.30 -43.17
N PRO A 907 -28.35 -61.26 -43.89
CA PRO A 907 -27.94 -59.98 -43.29
C PRO A 907 -28.95 -59.34 -42.34
N ALA A 908 -30.24 -59.32 -42.69
CA ALA A 908 -31.29 -58.76 -41.85
C ALA A 908 -31.44 -59.53 -40.52
N VAL A 909 -31.29 -60.85 -40.55
CA VAL A 909 -31.35 -61.69 -39.34
C VAL A 909 -30.12 -61.44 -38.45
N VAL A 910 -28.93 -61.28 -39.03
CA VAL A 910 -27.72 -60.92 -38.25
C VAL A 910 -27.88 -59.54 -37.61
N LEU A 911 -28.34 -58.53 -38.34
CA LEU A 911 -28.58 -57.19 -37.77
C LEU A 911 -29.71 -57.18 -36.73
N THR A 912 -30.78 -57.95 -36.92
CA THR A 912 -31.85 -58.10 -35.91
C THR A 912 -31.34 -58.74 -34.62
N LEU A 913 -30.46 -59.76 -34.72
CA LEU A 913 -29.81 -60.36 -33.56
C LEU A 913 -28.79 -59.42 -32.92
N LEU A 914 -28.12 -58.58 -33.71
CA LEU A 914 -27.16 -57.59 -33.25
C LEU A 914 -27.84 -56.41 -32.52
N ASP A 915 -28.99 -55.95 -32.99
CA ASP A 915 -29.84 -54.99 -32.29
C ASP A 915 -30.37 -55.59 -30.97
N ALA A 916 -30.86 -56.83 -31.02
CA ALA A 916 -31.30 -57.56 -29.82
C ALA A 916 -30.16 -57.85 -28.83
N ALA A 917 -28.90 -57.79 -29.26
CA ALA A 917 -27.72 -57.78 -28.40
C ALA A 917 -27.42 -56.38 -27.87
N ALA A 918 -27.33 -55.36 -28.72
CA ALA A 918 -27.09 -53.95 -28.36
C ALA A 918 -28.01 -53.47 -27.23
N ASN A 919 -29.33 -53.72 -27.38
CA ASN A 919 -30.37 -53.38 -26.40
C ASN A 919 -30.23 -54.08 -25.03
N ARG A 920 -29.31 -55.05 -24.88
CA ARG A 920 -29.03 -55.75 -23.60
C ARG A 920 -27.73 -55.29 -22.93
N LEU A 921 -26.85 -54.57 -23.64
CA LEU A 921 -25.47 -54.33 -23.20
C LEU A 921 -25.30 -53.01 -22.45
N GLU A 922 -25.83 -51.89 -22.97
CA GLU A 922 -25.93 -50.61 -22.23
C GLU A 922 -27.28 -49.93 -22.47
N GLN A 923 -27.75 -49.15 -21.50
CA GLN A 923 -29.03 -48.43 -21.58
C GLN A 923 -28.87 -47.09 -22.33
N GLY A 924 -29.12 -47.10 -23.64
CA GLY A 924 -29.34 -45.87 -24.42
C GLY A 924 -28.16 -45.36 -25.26
N ARG A 925 -27.18 -46.21 -25.59
CA ARG A 925 -26.27 -45.93 -26.72
C ARG A 925 -26.91 -46.40 -28.03
N ILE A 926 -26.57 -45.71 -29.11
CA ILE A 926 -26.90 -46.08 -30.49
C ILE A 926 -25.62 -46.58 -31.16
N ALA A 927 -25.72 -47.51 -32.10
CA ALA A 927 -24.60 -47.97 -32.91
C ALA A 927 -25.02 -48.11 -34.38
N THR A 928 -24.11 -47.88 -35.32
CA THR A 928 -24.34 -48.13 -36.75
C THR A 928 -23.59 -49.38 -37.18
N ALA A 929 -24.15 -50.16 -38.10
CA ALA A 929 -23.45 -51.31 -38.68
C ALA A 929 -23.91 -51.60 -40.12
N ALA A 930 -22.96 -51.89 -41.02
CA ALA A 930 -23.23 -52.52 -42.30
C ALA A 930 -22.75 -53.97 -42.27
N PHE A 931 -23.61 -54.90 -42.67
CA PHE A 931 -23.29 -56.33 -42.74
C PHE A 931 -23.57 -56.87 -44.13
N ALA A 932 -22.59 -57.57 -44.72
CA ALA A 932 -22.68 -58.10 -46.07
C ALA A 932 -22.19 -59.55 -46.14
N LEU A 933 -22.82 -60.33 -47.01
CA LEU A 933 -22.38 -61.67 -47.42
C LEU A 933 -21.94 -61.60 -48.88
N LEU A 934 -20.65 -61.84 -49.12
CA LEU A 934 -20.06 -61.96 -50.45
C LEU A 934 -19.84 -63.44 -50.77
N ASP A 935 -20.43 -63.91 -51.86
CA ASP A 935 -20.05 -65.16 -52.49
C ASP A 935 -18.82 -64.93 -53.40
N PRO A 936 -17.68 -65.59 -53.17
CA PRO A 936 -16.47 -65.38 -53.97
C PRO A 936 -16.48 -66.13 -55.30
N ASP A 937 -17.32 -67.17 -55.47
CA ASP A 937 -17.32 -68.03 -56.66
C ASP A 937 -18.19 -67.45 -57.79
N ASP A 938 -19.34 -66.84 -57.46
CA ASP A 938 -20.22 -66.17 -58.43
C ASP A 938 -20.23 -64.63 -58.34
N GLY A 939 -19.66 -64.04 -57.28
CA GLY A 939 -19.60 -62.59 -57.08
C GLY A 939 -20.88 -61.94 -56.54
N ARG A 940 -21.85 -62.73 -56.06
CA ARG A 940 -23.12 -62.26 -55.49
C ARG A 940 -22.89 -61.62 -54.10
N LEU A 941 -23.34 -60.38 -53.93
CA LEU A 941 -23.28 -59.65 -52.67
C LEU A 941 -24.70 -59.38 -52.16
N VAL A 942 -25.01 -59.83 -50.93
CA VAL A 942 -26.24 -59.49 -50.21
C VAL A 942 -25.86 -58.68 -48.97
N LEU A 943 -26.43 -57.49 -48.81
CA LEU A 943 -26.05 -56.53 -47.77
C LEU A 943 -27.28 -55.92 -47.10
N ALA A 944 -27.19 -55.65 -45.79
CA ALA A 944 -28.13 -54.80 -45.07
C ALA A 944 -27.36 -53.75 -44.24
N SER A 945 -28.01 -52.63 -43.92
CA SER A 945 -27.43 -51.55 -43.09
C SER A 945 -28.37 -51.15 -41.95
N ALA A 946 -27.82 -51.06 -40.74
CA ALA A 946 -28.42 -50.43 -39.57
C ALA A 946 -27.87 -49.01 -39.45
N GLY A 947 -28.42 -48.08 -40.24
CA GLY A 947 -28.05 -46.66 -40.26
C GLY A 947 -26.61 -46.32 -40.67
N HIS A 948 -25.83 -47.27 -41.16
CA HIS A 948 -24.42 -47.07 -41.54
C HIS A 948 -24.27 -46.62 -43.00
N LEU A 949 -23.16 -45.93 -43.30
CA LEU A 949 -22.90 -45.34 -44.62
C LEU A 949 -22.81 -46.39 -45.73
N PRO A 950 -23.25 -46.06 -46.97
CA PRO A 950 -23.24 -47.00 -48.09
C PRO A 950 -21.81 -47.28 -48.57
N PRO A 951 -21.41 -48.55 -48.78
CA PRO A 951 -20.06 -48.86 -49.27
C PRO A 951 -19.81 -48.32 -50.69
N LEU A 952 -18.56 -47.96 -50.96
CA LEU A 952 -18.11 -47.53 -52.28
C LEU A 952 -17.70 -48.73 -53.13
N LEU A 953 -18.34 -48.92 -54.28
CA LEU A 953 -17.93 -49.90 -55.30
C LEU A 953 -17.04 -49.21 -56.35
N ILE A 954 -15.89 -49.81 -56.64
CA ILE A 954 -14.88 -49.37 -57.60
C ILE A 954 -14.72 -50.48 -58.68
N PRO A 955 -15.52 -50.47 -59.77
CA PRO A 955 -15.46 -51.49 -60.82
C PRO A 955 -14.20 -51.37 -61.69
N PRO A 956 -13.79 -52.44 -62.39
CA PRO A 956 -12.59 -52.40 -63.26
C PRO A 956 -12.76 -51.54 -64.52
N LYS A 957 -14.00 -51.28 -64.97
CA LYS A 957 -14.29 -50.63 -66.27
C LYS A 957 -15.34 -49.51 -66.20
N ALA A 958 -15.78 -49.12 -65.01
CA ALA A 958 -16.84 -48.14 -64.78
C ALA A 958 -16.46 -47.21 -63.61
N PRO A 959 -17.01 -45.99 -63.52
CA PRO A 959 -16.67 -45.05 -62.45
C PRO A 959 -17.09 -45.58 -61.07
N ALA A 960 -16.32 -45.21 -60.05
CA ALA A 960 -16.62 -45.55 -58.67
C ALA A 960 -17.96 -44.91 -58.23
N ARG A 961 -18.80 -45.71 -57.58
CA ARG A 961 -20.19 -45.37 -57.19
C ARG A 961 -20.53 -45.98 -55.82
N TYR A 962 -21.28 -45.25 -55.02
CA TYR A 962 -21.87 -45.81 -53.80
C TYR A 962 -22.92 -46.87 -54.14
N LEU A 963 -23.00 -47.90 -53.31
CA LEU A 963 -24.08 -48.89 -53.40
C LEU A 963 -25.39 -48.26 -52.92
N LEU A 964 -26.47 -48.47 -53.67
CA LEU A 964 -27.81 -48.04 -53.26
C LEU A 964 -28.35 -49.05 -52.27
N VAL A 965 -28.20 -48.75 -50.98
CA VAL A 965 -28.68 -49.54 -49.84
C VAL A 965 -29.85 -48.80 -49.21
N GLU A 966 -30.93 -49.50 -48.91
CA GLU A 966 -32.02 -48.94 -48.10
C GLU A 966 -31.66 -49.09 -46.60
N PRO A 967 -31.46 -47.99 -45.85
CA PRO A 967 -30.98 -48.07 -44.47
C PRO A 967 -32.12 -48.40 -43.50
N GLY A 968 -31.97 -49.48 -42.75
CA GLY A 968 -32.72 -49.71 -41.51
C GLY A 968 -32.29 -48.73 -40.41
N PRO A 969 -33.03 -48.65 -39.29
CA PRO A 969 -32.68 -47.74 -38.20
C PRO A 969 -31.37 -48.16 -37.53
N PRO A 970 -30.58 -47.22 -36.99
CA PRO A 970 -29.42 -47.55 -36.15
C PRO A 970 -29.78 -48.53 -35.02
N LEU A 971 -28.82 -49.37 -34.64
CA LEU A 971 -28.99 -50.35 -33.56
C LEU A 971 -29.39 -49.63 -32.26
N SER A 972 -30.39 -50.17 -31.57
CA SER A 972 -31.02 -49.60 -30.37
C SER A 972 -31.73 -48.24 -30.54
N ALA A 973 -31.96 -47.79 -31.78
CA ALA A 973 -32.69 -46.53 -32.05
C ALA A 973 -34.17 -46.71 -32.46
N GLY A 974 -34.64 -47.94 -32.73
CA GLY A 974 -36.00 -48.15 -33.25
C GLY A 974 -36.49 -49.60 -33.20
N LEU A 975 -37.53 -49.91 -33.96
CA LEU A 975 -37.94 -51.29 -34.23
C LEU A 975 -36.99 -51.89 -35.29
N PRO A 976 -36.46 -53.11 -35.11
CA PRO A 976 -35.52 -53.69 -36.05
C PRO A 976 -36.23 -54.08 -37.37
N ASP A 977 -35.97 -53.30 -38.42
CA ASP A 977 -36.35 -53.58 -39.80
C ASP A 977 -35.14 -53.24 -40.69
N TYR A 978 -34.60 -54.24 -41.38
CA TYR A 978 -33.29 -54.18 -42.03
C TYR A 978 -33.39 -54.71 -43.47
N PRO A 979 -33.74 -53.86 -44.45
CA PRO A 979 -33.90 -54.28 -45.84
C PRO A 979 -32.62 -54.90 -46.43
N GLU A 980 -32.76 -56.05 -47.10
CA GLU A 980 -31.65 -56.70 -47.79
C GLU A 980 -31.54 -56.22 -49.23
N THR A 981 -30.37 -55.67 -49.58
CA THR A 981 -30.00 -55.27 -50.94
C THR A 981 -29.12 -56.35 -51.56
N GLU A 982 -29.60 -57.00 -52.61
CA GLU A 982 -28.82 -57.97 -53.40
C GLU A 982 -28.28 -57.32 -54.69
N LEU A 983 -27.00 -57.56 -54.98
CA LEU A 983 -26.35 -57.05 -56.19
C LEU A 983 -25.20 -57.94 -56.67
N GLN A 984 -24.93 -57.88 -57.98
CA GLN A 984 -23.83 -58.59 -58.63
C GLN A 984 -22.56 -57.73 -58.66
N VAL A 985 -21.43 -58.28 -58.19
CA VAL A 985 -20.11 -57.66 -58.30
C VAL A 985 -19.37 -58.23 -59.53
N GLU A 986 -18.69 -57.38 -60.30
CA GLU A 986 -17.83 -57.83 -61.42
C GLU A 986 -16.46 -58.28 -60.87
N PRO A 987 -15.89 -59.41 -61.30
CA PRO A 987 -14.50 -59.79 -61.03
C PRO A 987 -13.51 -58.63 -61.28
N GLY A 988 -12.49 -58.51 -60.43
CA GLY A 988 -11.57 -57.37 -60.37
C GLY A 988 -12.12 -56.09 -59.71
N SER A 989 -13.40 -56.03 -59.30
CA SER A 989 -13.94 -54.88 -58.56
C SER A 989 -13.38 -54.78 -57.14
N THR A 990 -13.38 -53.58 -56.57
CA THR A 990 -13.07 -53.36 -55.15
C THR A 990 -14.25 -52.70 -54.45
N LEU A 991 -14.68 -53.30 -53.34
CA LEU A 991 -15.61 -52.73 -52.37
C LEU A 991 -14.79 -52.03 -51.29
N LEU A 992 -15.18 -50.81 -50.90
CA LEU A 992 -14.60 -50.06 -49.79
C LEU A 992 -15.70 -49.74 -48.79
N PHE A 993 -15.60 -50.36 -47.61
CA PHE A 993 -16.39 -50.08 -46.42
C PHE A 993 -15.60 -49.09 -45.54
N PHE A 994 -16.28 -48.14 -44.92
CA PHE A 994 -15.67 -47.10 -44.09
C PHE A 994 -16.68 -46.53 -43.08
N THR A 995 -16.18 -46.05 -41.94
CA THR A 995 -16.96 -45.32 -40.93
C THR A 995 -17.08 -43.82 -41.27
N ASP A 996 -17.99 -43.12 -40.60
CA ASP A 996 -18.29 -41.71 -40.82
C ASP A 996 -17.10 -40.79 -40.53
N GLY A 997 -16.31 -41.05 -39.48
CA GLY A 997 -15.08 -40.30 -39.16
C GLY A 997 -14.04 -40.22 -40.30
N LEU A 998 -14.11 -41.12 -41.30
CA LEU A 998 -13.35 -40.96 -42.54
C LEU A 998 -13.78 -39.68 -43.28
N VAL A 999 -15.08 -39.49 -43.50
CA VAL A 999 -15.65 -38.49 -44.41
C VAL A 999 -16.15 -37.22 -43.70
N GLU A 1000 -16.62 -37.33 -42.45
CA GLU A 1000 -17.15 -36.23 -41.65
C GLU A 1000 -16.05 -35.43 -40.94
N ASP A 1001 -16.26 -34.14 -40.77
CA ASP A 1001 -15.35 -33.26 -40.04
C ASP A 1001 -16.15 -32.06 -39.49
N ARG A 1002 -15.70 -31.42 -38.40
CA ARG A 1002 -16.32 -30.19 -37.89
C ARG A 1002 -16.39 -29.08 -38.95
N GLY A 1003 -15.51 -29.12 -39.94
CA GLY A 1003 -15.50 -28.21 -41.09
C GLY A 1003 -16.10 -28.76 -42.40
N ARG A 1004 -16.51 -30.04 -42.47
CA ARG A 1004 -16.90 -30.72 -43.72
C ARG A 1004 -18.15 -31.60 -43.54
N PRO A 1005 -19.28 -31.29 -44.21
CA PRO A 1005 -20.45 -32.17 -44.23
C PRO A 1005 -20.13 -33.53 -44.86
N VAL A 1006 -20.79 -34.60 -44.37
CA VAL A 1006 -20.66 -35.98 -44.85
C VAL A 1006 -20.72 -36.07 -46.37
N ASP A 1007 -21.69 -35.42 -47.02
CA ASP A 1007 -21.86 -35.44 -48.49
C ASP A 1007 -20.62 -34.95 -49.27
N GLU A 1008 -19.91 -33.94 -48.74
CA GLU A 1008 -18.68 -33.42 -49.35
C GLU A 1008 -17.52 -34.40 -49.17
N GLY A 1009 -17.40 -34.99 -47.97
CA GLY A 1009 -16.43 -36.05 -47.71
C GLY A 1009 -16.67 -37.30 -48.56
N MET A 1010 -17.93 -37.67 -48.77
CA MET A 1010 -18.33 -38.78 -49.63
C MET A 1010 -17.92 -38.52 -51.10
N GLU A 1011 -18.07 -37.31 -51.63
CA GLU A 1011 -17.63 -37.01 -52.99
C GLU A 1011 -16.10 -36.90 -53.13
N LEU A 1012 -15.40 -36.38 -52.10
CA LEU A 1012 -13.93 -36.41 -52.04
C LEU A 1012 -13.37 -37.84 -51.98
N LEU A 1013 -13.98 -38.71 -51.16
CA LEU A 1013 -13.66 -40.14 -51.09
C LEU A 1013 -13.86 -40.82 -52.44
N ARG A 1014 -15.04 -40.62 -53.05
CA ARG A 1014 -15.39 -41.20 -54.35
C ARG A 1014 -14.44 -40.76 -55.45
N ALA A 1015 -13.95 -39.51 -55.42
CA ALA A 1015 -12.97 -38.99 -56.36
C ALA A 1015 -11.55 -39.55 -56.10
N GLY A 1016 -11.09 -39.56 -54.85
CA GLY A 1016 -9.74 -40.04 -54.49
C GLY A 1016 -9.55 -41.55 -54.68
N ALA A 1017 -10.57 -42.34 -54.32
CA ALA A 1017 -10.56 -43.79 -54.47
C ALA A 1017 -10.90 -44.28 -55.91
N ALA A 1018 -11.28 -43.39 -56.83
CA ALA A 1018 -11.70 -43.76 -58.19
C ALA A 1018 -10.63 -44.46 -59.04
N ALA A 1019 -9.35 -44.29 -58.71
CA ALA A 1019 -8.25 -44.92 -59.43
C ALA A 1019 -8.14 -46.42 -59.09
N GLN A 1020 -8.04 -47.26 -60.12
CA GLN A 1020 -7.73 -48.68 -59.97
C GLN A 1020 -6.31 -48.89 -59.40
N GLY A 1021 -6.18 -49.86 -58.50
CA GLY A 1021 -4.94 -50.21 -57.79
C GLY A 1021 -5.22 -51.30 -56.75
N THR A 1022 -4.22 -51.73 -55.97
CA THR A 1022 -4.43 -52.77 -54.94
C THR A 1022 -5.33 -52.25 -53.79
N PRO A 1023 -5.96 -53.12 -52.98
CA PRO A 1023 -6.76 -52.69 -51.83
C PRO A 1023 -6.00 -51.73 -50.89
N GLU A 1024 -4.70 -51.96 -50.69
CA GLU A 1024 -3.83 -51.09 -49.89
C GLU A 1024 -3.72 -49.70 -50.50
N GLU A 1025 -3.43 -49.61 -51.81
CA GLU A 1025 -3.35 -48.33 -52.52
C GLU A 1025 -4.70 -47.59 -52.56
N VAL A 1026 -5.83 -48.32 -52.56
CA VAL A 1026 -7.18 -47.74 -52.44
C VAL A 1026 -7.39 -47.15 -51.05
N CYS A 1027 -7.03 -47.87 -49.98
CA CYS A 1027 -7.09 -47.35 -48.61
C CYS A 1027 -6.19 -46.12 -48.41
N ASP A 1028 -4.95 -46.15 -48.91
CA ASP A 1028 -4.01 -45.05 -48.73
C ASP A 1028 -4.42 -43.81 -49.55
N ARG A 1029 -4.99 -43.99 -50.76
CA ARG A 1029 -5.61 -42.89 -51.52
C ARG A 1029 -6.85 -42.32 -50.82
N ALA A 1030 -7.67 -43.15 -50.20
CA ALA A 1030 -8.86 -42.70 -49.47
C ALA A 1030 -8.49 -41.79 -48.29
N LEU A 1031 -7.55 -42.21 -47.44
CA LEU A 1031 -7.05 -41.39 -46.33
C LEU A 1031 -6.41 -40.09 -46.81
N ALA A 1032 -5.53 -40.17 -47.83
CA ALA A 1032 -4.81 -39.01 -48.36
C ALA A 1032 -5.73 -37.98 -49.05
N ALA A 1033 -6.81 -38.42 -49.70
CA ALA A 1033 -7.77 -37.52 -50.36
C ALA A 1033 -8.61 -36.69 -49.38
N LEU A 1034 -8.78 -37.18 -48.16
CA LEU A 1034 -9.58 -36.52 -47.11
C LEU A 1034 -8.75 -35.75 -46.09
N GLY A 1035 -7.44 -36.03 -46.03
CA GLY A 1035 -6.48 -35.39 -45.12
C GLY A 1035 -6.34 -36.09 -43.77
N ARG A 1036 -6.59 -37.41 -43.69
CA ARG A 1036 -6.58 -38.16 -42.43
C ARG A 1036 -5.17 -38.66 -42.08
N ASP A 1037 -4.66 -38.21 -40.94
CA ASP A 1037 -3.41 -38.67 -40.34
C ASP A 1037 -3.59 -39.08 -38.86
N ALA A 1038 -2.52 -39.10 -38.07
CA ALA A 1038 -2.54 -39.56 -36.68
C ALA A 1038 -2.96 -38.50 -35.64
N ASP A 1039 -3.19 -37.26 -36.06
CA ASP A 1039 -3.64 -36.15 -35.19
C ASP A 1039 -5.14 -35.79 -35.43
N HIS A 1040 -5.85 -36.54 -36.28
CA HIS A 1040 -7.29 -36.41 -36.54
C HIS A 1040 -8.12 -36.58 -35.24
N GLU A 1041 -9.22 -35.83 -35.09
CA GLU A 1041 -9.95 -35.78 -33.82
C GLU A 1041 -10.76 -37.06 -33.53
N ASP A 1042 -11.41 -37.61 -34.55
CA ASP A 1042 -12.31 -38.77 -34.46
C ASP A 1042 -11.63 -40.07 -34.92
N ASP A 1043 -12.16 -41.22 -34.52
CA ASP A 1043 -11.66 -42.52 -35.00
C ASP A 1043 -12.01 -42.73 -36.49
N THR A 1044 -11.30 -43.64 -37.16
CA THR A 1044 -11.56 -43.98 -38.57
C THR A 1044 -11.14 -45.41 -38.90
N ALA A 1045 -12.10 -46.24 -39.31
CA ALA A 1045 -11.88 -47.57 -39.87
C ALA A 1045 -12.20 -47.62 -41.38
N LEU A 1046 -11.36 -48.34 -42.13
CA LEU A 1046 -11.62 -48.71 -43.53
C LEU A 1046 -11.37 -50.20 -43.73
N LEU A 1047 -12.20 -50.84 -44.55
CA LEU A 1047 -12.03 -52.20 -45.03
C LEU A 1047 -12.24 -52.24 -46.55
N ALA A 1048 -11.16 -52.47 -47.30
CA ALA A 1048 -11.17 -52.67 -48.75
C ALA A 1048 -11.14 -54.17 -49.08
N VAL A 1049 -12.07 -54.62 -49.92
CA VAL A 1049 -12.19 -56.01 -50.36
C VAL A 1049 -12.21 -56.06 -51.88
N ARG A 1050 -11.29 -56.78 -52.49
CA ARG A 1050 -11.19 -56.97 -53.94
C ARG A 1050 -11.56 -58.40 -54.33
N LEU A 1051 -12.49 -58.52 -55.28
CA LEU A 1051 -12.78 -59.77 -55.99
C LEU A 1051 -11.70 -60.00 -57.06
N GLY A 1052 -11.25 -61.25 -57.23
CA GLY A 1052 -10.17 -61.65 -58.14
C GLY A 1052 -10.48 -61.52 -59.63
#